data_AF-A0A924YR66-F1
#
_entry.id   AF-A0A924YR66-F1
#
_cell.length_a   1.000
_cell.length_b   1.000
_cell.length_c   1.000
_cell.angle_alpha   90.00
_cell.angle_beta   90.00
_cell.angle_gamma   90.00
#
_symmetry.space_group_name_H-M   'P 1'
#
loop_
_entity.id
_entity.type
_entity.pdbx_description
1 polymer ?
#
loop_
_entity_poly.entity_id
_entity_poly.type
_entity_poly.pdbx_seq_one_letter_code
_entity_poly.pdbx_strand_id
1 'polypeptide(L)'
;QITAAIKDEELESSAKATGDTTPRQNVLSTEQPRHRVVLTKPFRMSVTEVTVGQFKKFAAAVGYQSKAEKTGEKNHYANPGQTVADDSPAAFMTWEDAQAYCRWLSAQEQAIYRLPTEAEWEYACRAGTTTQFSCGDDFNELKKYAWFRTVKSNPVATRLANPFGLFDMHGNLHEWCQDYWNPRWYGQSIAVDPTGPELGTERVVRGGNWLNPALYCRSAKRFSSPPGSNYRHYGFRVVREVDTLAKTAAATSPVVIPLPTIKPFDPAPSSAKAPFDSKQARAHQEAWAKHLGVPVEYTNPIGMKFVLIPPGEFLMGSTPAEIEEALKFAGEDKHLQECIKSEAPQHKVILTQPSYLGVHEVTQAQYEQVMGKNPSNFARTGPDKAYVEKVAGMNTTSHPVEGVSWNDAAEFCAKLSQQEKLKPFYFRTGQTVTPLDGTGYRLPSEAEWELACRAGTTTKYWIGDKDEELMRAGWFGANSGGRTHPVGELKGNPFGLYDIHGNVWEWVQDGWEATYYGQFQDMVAINPDAPFSAGSARVIRGGSWFFPASFCRASFHHDAVPWGGGLSNGFRVSLVVHAVKAAIAERKTSPEFQQWMKDVAAQPADKQVDAVAKKLQELNPDFDGKVTHTIKNGEVFELSLFVEHVSDISPVRALTQLKGFSCNSSSRGQLANLSPLQGLPLTAITIENTPVSDLSALKGMPLTSVSCGATRVSDLSPLQGMPLTVLTLYGTSVTDISVVKEMKLKRINFGGSRVSDLSVLQGMPLTGVNCNGTPVSDLSPLRGMALTSMDCQNTKVTDLTPLIGMPLKDLHCDFIPARDTEILRSFKTLEKINYKPAAEFWKNVESPPPVKKP
;
A
#
# COMPACT_ATOMS: atom_id res chain seq x y z
N GLN A 1 21.88 1.12 8.83
CA GLN A 1 22.05 -0.35 8.72
C GLN A 1 21.93 -0.89 10.14
N ILE A 2 20.86 -1.60 10.49
CA ILE A 2 20.64 -2.05 11.87
C ILE A 2 20.72 -3.56 11.89
N THR A 3 21.85 -4.07 12.41
CA THR A 3 22.10 -5.37 13.06
C THR A 3 23.58 -5.68 12.87
N ALA A 4 24.41 -5.68 13.92
CA ALA A 4 25.76 -6.21 13.79
C ALA A 4 25.73 -7.70 14.10
N ALA A 5 26.08 -8.53 13.11
CA ALA A 5 26.45 -9.91 13.37
C ALA A 5 27.82 -9.90 14.07
N ILE A 6 27.91 -10.49 15.25
CA ILE A 6 29.20 -10.79 15.89
C ILE A 6 29.92 -11.83 15.01
N LYS A 7 31.21 -11.64 14.73
CA LYS A 7 32.02 -12.67 14.07
C LYS A 7 32.18 -13.85 15.04
N ASP A 8 32.09 -15.08 14.56
CA ASP A 8 32.17 -16.31 15.40
C ASP A 8 33.37 -16.31 16.38
N GLU A 9 34.49 -15.66 16.02
CA GLU A 9 35.71 -15.54 16.84
C GLU A 9 35.54 -14.69 18.12
N GLU A 10 34.67 -13.68 18.13
CA GLU A 10 34.44 -12.80 19.29
C GLU A 10 33.53 -13.45 20.36
N LEU A 11 32.65 -14.36 19.95
CA LEU A 11 31.82 -15.17 20.86
C LEU A 11 32.66 -16.22 21.62
N GLU A 12 33.74 -16.73 21.03
CA GLU A 12 34.65 -17.66 21.70
C GLU A 12 35.43 -17.02 22.85
N SER A 13 35.83 -15.76 22.66
CA SER A 13 36.48 -14.91 23.67
C SER A 13 35.54 -14.62 24.85
N SER A 14 34.30 -14.22 24.53
CA SER A 14 33.26 -13.92 25.51
C SER A 14 32.82 -15.13 26.33
N ALA A 15 32.55 -16.28 25.68
CA ALA A 15 32.05 -17.48 26.37
C ALA A 15 33.10 -18.06 27.35
N LYS A 16 34.39 -17.98 27.00
CA LYS A 16 35.50 -18.33 27.90
C LYS A 16 35.61 -17.38 29.09
N ALA A 17 35.34 -16.08 28.90
CA ALA A 17 35.36 -15.10 29.99
C ALA A 17 34.15 -15.19 30.93
N THR A 18 33.01 -15.71 30.47
CA THR A 18 31.74 -15.72 31.25
C THR A 18 31.34 -17.08 31.81
N GLY A 19 32.08 -18.16 31.51
CA GLY A 19 31.83 -19.50 32.06
C GLY A 19 30.52 -20.16 31.59
N ASP A 20 30.01 -19.78 30.42
CA ASP A 20 28.71 -20.25 29.89
C ASP A 20 28.90 -21.44 28.94
N THR A 21 28.21 -22.56 29.20
CA THR A 21 28.33 -23.83 28.47
C THR A 21 27.18 -24.08 27.48
N THR A 22 26.33 -23.09 27.22
CA THR A 22 25.15 -23.24 26.33
C THR A 22 25.56 -23.45 24.85
N PRO A 23 24.96 -24.40 24.09
CA PRO A 23 25.39 -24.72 22.73
C PRO A 23 25.32 -23.54 21.74
N ARG A 24 26.42 -23.32 21.00
CA ARG A 24 26.72 -22.21 20.06
C ARG A 24 25.62 -21.90 19.01
N GLN A 25 24.81 -22.88 18.60
CA GLN A 25 23.89 -22.77 17.46
C GLN A 25 22.53 -22.12 17.78
N ASN A 26 22.10 -22.09 19.05
CA ASN A 26 20.75 -21.62 19.41
C ASN A 26 20.64 -20.11 19.67
N VAL A 27 21.76 -19.40 19.87
CA VAL A 27 21.73 -17.97 20.26
C VAL A 27 21.64 -17.04 19.04
N LEU A 28 22.26 -17.40 17.92
CA LEU A 28 22.42 -16.52 16.75
C LEU A 28 21.38 -16.72 15.64
N SER A 29 20.68 -17.85 15.61
CA SER A 29 19.85 -18.22 14.45
C SER A 29 18.67 -17.28 14.20
N THR A 30 18.17 -16.59 15.24
CA THR A 30 17.02 -15.67 15.15
C THR A 30 17.42 -14.20 15.01
N GLU A 31 18.71 -13.88 15.15
CA GLU A 31 19.28 -12.53 15.04
C GLU A 31 19.84 -12.25 13.63
N GLN A 32 19.70 -13.22 12.72
CA GLN A 32 20.20 -13.20 11.35
C GLN A 32 19.06 -13.25 10.32
N PRO A 33 19.27 -12.76 9.10
CA PRO A 33 20.45 -12.05 8.61
C PRO A 33 20.52 -10.60 9.11
N ARG A 34 21.73 -10.01 9.01
CA ARG A 34 21.86 -8.56 9.08
C ARG A 34 21.07 -7.90 7.93
N HIS A 35 20.23 -6.92 8.25
CA HIS A 35 19.44 -6.20 7.25
C HIS A 35 19.46 -4.68 7.48
N ARG A 36 19.09 -3.91 6.46
CA ARG A 36 19.02 -2.45 6.55
C ARG A 36 17.60 -2.05 6.92
N VAL A 37 17.48 -1.39 8.07
CA VAL A 37 16.28 -0.66 8.47
C VAL A 37 16.49 0.84 8.23
N VAL A 38 15.43 1.49 7.77
CA VAL A 38 15.25 2.93 7.64
C VAL A 38 13.99 3.29 8.44
N LEU A 39 14.16 4.05 9.52
CA LEU A 39 13.05 4.65 10.24
C LEU A 39 12.81 6.05 9.64
N THR A 40 11.66 6.28 9.02
CA THR A 40 11.39 7.52 8.26
C THR A 40 10.71 8.58 9.10
N LYS A 41 10.04 8.18 10.18
CA LYS A 41 9.32 9.07 11.08
C LYS A 41 10.12 9.29 12.36
N PRO A 42 10.28 10.54 12.82
CA PRO A 42 10.78 10.77 14.17
C PRO A 42 9.73 10.30 15.19
N PHE A 43 10.20 9.74 16.29
CA PHE A 43 9.37 9.33 17.42
C PHE A 43 10.05 9.76 18.72
N ARG A 44 9.26 9.92 19.78
CA ARG A 44 9.77 10.06 21.15
C ARG A 44 9.65 8.71 21.85
N MET A 45 10.60 8.36 22.70
CA MET A 45 10.57 7.15 23.52
C MET A 45 10.69 7.54 25.00
N SER A 46 9.98 6.84 25.89
CA SER A 46 10.16 7.06 27.32
C SER A 46 11.61 6.74 27.71
N VAL A 47 12.17 7.66 28.51
CA VAL A 47 13.59 7.66 28.90
C VAL A 47 13.96 6.41 29.71
N THR A 48 12.99 5.85 30.43
CA THR A 48 13.07 4.62 31.22
C THR A 48 11.95 3.65 30.82
N GLU A 49 11.96 2.44 31.40
CA GLU A 49 10.75 1.63 31.51
C GLU A 49 9.65 2.41 32.25
N VAL A 50 8.39 2.05 32.00
CA VAL A 50 7.26 2.57 32.77
C VAL A 50 7.42 2.15 34.23
N THR A 51 7.32 3.11 35.12
CA THR A 51 7.53 2.92 36.56
C THR A 51 6.25 2.51 37.28
N VAL A 52 6.40 1.91 38.46
CA VAL A 52 5.29 1.57 39.36
C VAL A 52 4.44 2.79 39.68
N GLY A 53 5.06 3.95 39.96
CA GLY A 53 4.34 5.19 40.24
C GLY A 53 3.51 5.68 39.04
N GLN A 54 4.04 5.56 37.82
CA GLN A 54 3.31 5.90 36.59
C GLN A 54 2.14 4.93 36.36
N PHE A 55 2.37 3.63 36.50
CA PHE A 55 1.33 2.62 36.30
C PHE A 55 0.24 2.70 37.37
N LYS A 56 0.57 2.98 38.63
CA LYS A 56 -0.41 3.25 39.71
C LYS A 56 -1.33 4.42 39.37
N LYS A 57 -0.80 5.49 38.76
CA LYS A 57 -1.62 6.64 38.33
C LYS A 57 -2.64 6.23 37.27
N PHE A 58 -2.20 5.45 36.27
CA PHE A 58 -3.11 4.84 35.30
C PHE A 58 -4.17 3.98 35.98
N ALA A 59 -3.76 3.02 36.81
CA ALA A 59 -4.66 2.11 37.50
C ALA A 59 -5.70 2.84 38.34
N ALA A 60 -5.29 3.85 39.10
CA ALA A 60 -6.20 4.67 39.91
C ALA A 60 -7.14 5.53 39.06
N ALA A 61 -6.67 6.08 37.93
CA ALA A 61 -7.46 6.98 37.09
C ALA A 61 -8.64 6.28 36.40
N VAL A 62 -8.49 5.00 36.03
CA VAL A 62 -9.51 4.26 35.27
C VAL A 62 -10.01 3.00 35.99
N GLY A 63 -9.63 2.81 37.26
CA GLY A 63 -9.98 1.60 38.01
C GLY A 63 -9.40 0.32 37.38
N TYR A 64 -8.26 0.41 36.69
CA TYR A 64 -7.67 -0.73 35.99
C TYR A 64 -7.02 -1.71 36.97
N GLN A 65 -7.27 -3.00 36.75
CA GLN A 65 -6.57 -4.10 37.42
C GLN A 65 -5.77 -4.88 36.38
N SER A 66 -4.46 -5.02 36.61
CA SER A 66 -3.59 -5.87 35.79
C SER A 66 -4.01 -7.33 35.85
N LYS A 67 -3.51 -8.15 34.92
CA LYS A 67 -3.78 -9.59 34.94
C LYS A 67 -3.41 -10.22 36.29
N ALA A 68 -2.23 -9.89 36.83
CA ALA A 68 -1.75 -10.43 38.10
C ALA A 68 -2.68 -10.08 39.28
N GLU A 69 -3.26 -8.87 39.27
CA GLU A 69 -4.26 -8.46 40.26
C GLU A 69 -5.56 -9.26 40.14
N LYS A 70 -6.04 -9.46 38.90
CA LYS A 70 -7.27 -10.21 38.62
C LYS A 70 -7.16 -11.69 38.98
N THR A 71 -5.99 -12.29 38.78
CA THR A 71 -5.75 -13.73 39.07
C THR A 71 -5.39 -14.00 40.53
N GLY A 72 -5.28 -12.95 41.37
CA GLY A 72 -4.91 -13.09 42.78
C GLY A 72 -3.47 -13.55 42.99
N GLU A 73 -2.59 -13.34 42.01
CA GLU A 73 -1.17 -13.63 42.15
C GLU A 73 -0.57 -12.78 43.26
N LYS A 74 0.24 -13.36 44.14
CA LYS A 74 0.79 -12.62 45.29
C LYS A 74 1.95 -11.69 44.92
N ASN A 75 2.51 -11.78 43.72
CA ASN A 75 3.67 -10.98 43.33
C ASN A 75 3.27 -9.99 42.24
N HIS A 76 2.86 -8.79 42.64
CA HIS A 76 2.54 -7.67 41.75
C HIS A 76 2.76 -6.34 42.47
N TYR A 77 2.89 -5.25 41.70
CA TYR A 77 3.22 -3.92 42.22
C TYR A 77 2.20 -3.31 43.20
N ALA A 78 0.98 -3.86 43.22
CA ALA A 78 -0.14 -3.37 44.04
C ALA A 78 -0.49 -4.31 45.21
N ASN A 79 0.31 -5.35 45.49
CA ASN A 79 0.01 -6.26 46.61
C ASN A 79 0.12 -5.51 47.95
N PRO A 80 -0.95 -5.47 48.79
CA PRO A 80 -0.91 -4.80 50.10
C PRO A 80 0.18 -5.31 51.06
N GLY A 81 0.65 -6.55 50.89
CA GLY A 81 1.73 -7.15 51.68
C GLY A 81 3.14 -6.80 51.22
N GLN A 82 3.30 -6.04 50.12
CA GLN A 82 4.59 -5.72 49.53
C GLN A 82 4.65 -4.25 49.08
N THR A 83 5.44 -3.43 49.78
CA THR A 83 5.69 -2.05 49.35
C THR A 83 6.75 -2.02 48.24
N VAL A 84 6.34 -1.65 47.02
CA VAL A 84 7.26 -1.39 45.90
C VAL A 84 7.36 0.11 45.67
N ALA A 85 8.60 0.63 45.60
CA ALA A 85 8.87 2.05 45.41
C ALA A 85 8.39 2.53 44.03
N ASP A 86 7.93 3.78 43.96
CA ASP A 86 7.31 4.32 42.75
C ASP A 86 8.27 4.49 41.57
N ASP A 87 9.57 4.60 41.83
CA ASP A 87 10.66 4.66 40.85
C ASP A 87 11.14 3.27 40.41
N SER A 88 10.58 2.19 40.95
CA SER A 88 10.83 0.84 40.45
C SER A 88 10.12 0.64 39.12
N PRO A 89 10.69 -0.14 38.18
CA PRO A 89 10.02 -0.44 36.92
C PRO A 89 8.80 -1.33 37.18
N ALA A 90 7.69 -1.08 36.48
CA ALA A 90 6.46 -1.85 36.58
C ALA A 90 6.67 -3.25 35.98
N ALA A 91 6.93 -4.22 36.85
CA ALA A 91 7.11 -5.63 36.50
C ALA A 91 5.80 -6.42 36.62
N PHE A 92 5.79 -7.66 36.12
CA PHE A 92 4.59 -8.52 36.02
C PHE A 92 3.51 -7.97 35.08
N MET A 93 3.93 -7.22 34.06
CA MET A 93 3.01 -6.64 33.08
C MET A 93 2.88 -7.57 31.88
N THR A 94 1.64 -7.86 31.48
CA THR A 94 1.40 -8.49 30.17
C THR A 94 1.54 -7.46 29.05
N TRP A 95 1.58 -7.96 27.81
CA TRP A 95 1.51 -7.09 26.64
C TRP A 95 0.19 -6.31 26.61
N GLU A 96 -0.93 -6.94 27.01
CA GLU A 96 -2.23 -6.27 27.08
C GLU A 96 -2.30 -5.18 28.15
N ASP A 97 -1.66 -5.39 29.31
CA ASP A 97 -1.52 -4.38 30.36
C ASP A 97 -0.78 -3.14 29.82
N ALA A 98 0.31 -3.38 29.09
CA ALA A 98 1.09 -2.33 28.46
C ALA A 98 0.29 -1.57 27.38
N GLN A 99 -0.49 -2.27 26.57
CA GLN A 99 -1.35 -1.64 25.57
C GLN A 99 -2.49 -0.83 26.20
N ALA A 100 -3.06 -1.30 27.31
CA ALA A 100 -4.07 -0.55 28.06
C ALA A 100 -3.50 0.77 28.59
N TYR A 101 -2.29 0.73 29.15
CA TYR A 101 -1.56 1.94 29.57
C TYR A 101 -1.31 2.90 28.39
N CYS A 102 -0.84 2.40 27.24
CA CYS A 102 -0.62 3.22 26.03
C CYS A 102 -1.91 3.89 25.55
N ARG A 103 -3.03 3.16 25.52
CA ARG A 103 -4.35 3.71 25.13
C ARG A 103 -4.79 4.82 26.08
N TRP A 104 -4.68 4.58 27.38
CA TRP A 104 -5.00 5.59 28.39
C TRP A 104 -4.14 6.84 28.23
N LEU A 105 -2.83 6.68 28.12
CA LEU A 105 -1.91 7.82 27.98
C LEU A 105 -2.18 8.59 26.69
N SER A 106 -2.54 7.88 25.61
CA SER A 106 -2.95 8.50 24.34
C SER A 106 -4.18 9.40 24.51
N ALA A 107 -5.19 8.91 25.23
CA ALA A 107 -6.40 9.66 25.51
C ALA A 107 -6.13 10.89 26.40
N GLN A 108 -5.27 10.74 27.42
CA GLN A 108 -4.94 11.83 28.33
C GLN A 108 -4.18 12.96 27.63
N GLU A 109 -3.22 12.64 26.78
CA GLU A 109 -2.36 13.63 26.14
C GLU A 109 -2.82 14.05 24.73
N GLN A 110 -3.92 13.47 24.24
CA GLN A 110 -4.42 13.67 22.88
C GLN A 110 -3.29 13.47 21.84
N ALA A 111 -2.51 12.42 22.04
CA ALA A 111 -1.35 12.07 21.21
C ALA A 111 -1.29 10.56 21.05
N ILE A 112 -0.65 10.06 19.99
CA ILE A 112 -0.53 8.62 19.78
C ILE A 112 0.62 8.09 20.62
N TYR A 113 0.29 7.34 21.68
CA TYR A 113 1.20 6.49 22.43
C TYR A 113 1.00 5.02 22.09
N ARG A 114 2.10 4.29 21.93
CA ARG A 114 2.11 2.84 21.65
C ARG A 114 3.37 2.20 22.20
N LEU A 115 3.44 0.87 22.16
CA LEU A 115 4.71 0.17 22.34
C LEU A 115 5.65 0.48 21.15
N PRO A 116 6.99 0.50 21.38
CA PRO A 116 7.94 0.63 20.28
C PRO A 116 7.81 -0.56 19.33
N THR A 117 8.09 -0.34 18.04
CA THR A 117 8.40 -1.49 17.19
C THR A 117 9.73 -2.11 17.61
N GLU A 118 9.96 -3.37 17.27
CA GLU A 118 11.22 -4.06 17.52
C GLU A 118 12.41 -3.28 16.92
N ALA A 119 12.19 -2.70 15.74
CA ALA A 119 13.20 -1.91 15.06
C ALA A 119 13.44 -0.55 15.69
N GLU A 120 12.39 0.15 16.12
CA GLU A 120 12.51 1.40 16.91
C GLU A 120 13.27 1.15 18.21
N TRP A 121 12.95 0.05 18.89
CA TRP A 121 13.62 -0.36 20.13
C TRP A 121 15.11 -0.63 19.89
N GLU A 122 15.47 -1.43 18.88
CA GLU A 122 16.89 -1.73 18.61
C GLU A 122 17.66 -0.47 18.17
N TYR A 123 17.04 0.37 17.33
CA TYR A 123 17.62 1.65 16.92
C TYR A 123 17.93 2.54 18.12
N ALA A 124 16.95 2.69 19.02
CA ALA A 124 17.05 3.48 20.23
C ALA A 124 18.07 2.89 21.21
N CYS A 125 18.10 1.56 21.35
CA CYS A 125 19.07 0.84 22.19
C CYS A 125 20.50 1.08 21.72
N ARG A 126 20.75 0.98 20.41
CA ARG A 126 22.08 1.16 19.80
C ARG A 126 22.57 2.61 19.85
N ALA A 127 21.67 3.58 19.74
CA ALA A 127 22.01 5.01 19.82
C ALA A 127 23.24 5.42 18.98
N GLY A 128 23.30 4.89 17.75
CA GLY A 128 24.38 5.17 16.79
C GLY A 128 25.51 4.15 16.74
N THR A 129 25.59 3.20 17.69
CA THR A 129 26.66 2.19 17.68
C THR A 129 26.30 0.95 16.85
N THR A 130 27.34 0.23 16.41
CA THR A 130 27.23 -1.09 15.77
C THR A 130 27.81 -2.20 16.64
N THR A 131 28.07 -1.93 17.92
CA THR A 131 28.67 -2.85 18.89
C THR A 131 27.61 -3.74 19.55
N GLN A 132 28.04 -4.67 20.41
CA GLN A 132 27.16 -5.56 21.19
C GLN A 132 26.27 -4.79 22.15
N PHE A 133 26.81 -3.74 22.76
CA PHE A 133 26.11 -2.81 23.65
C PHE A 133 26.27 -1.38 23.14
N SER A 134 25.43 -0.46 23.59
CA SER A 134 25.59 0.97 23.30
C SER A 134 26.89 1.58 23.87
N CYS A 135 27.51 0.91 24.85
CA CYS A 135 28.79 1.31 25.45
C CYS A 135 30.02 0.60 24.84
N GLY A 136 29.85 -0.17 23.75
CA GLY A 136 30.93 -0.95 23.13
C GLY A 136 30.72 -2.46 23.27
N ASP A 137 31.82 -3.23 23.16
CA ASP A 137 31.81 -4.70 23.21
C ASP A 137 32.31 -5.26 24.56
N ASP A 138 32.75 -4.41 25.49
CA ASP A 138 33.26 -4.83 26.80
C ASP A 138 32.14 -5.02 27.83
N PHE A 139 32.03 -6.24 28.35
CA PHE A 139 31.10 -6.61 29.42
C PHE A 139 31.37 -5.90 30.75
N ASN A 140 32.60 -5.48 31.03
CA ASN A 140 32.91 -4.72 32.25
C ASN A 140 32.37 -3.29 32.17
N GLU A 141 32.40 -2.70 30.98
CA GLU A 141 31.79 -1.38 30.74
C GLU A 141 30.26 -1.45 30.85
N LEU A 142 29.63 -2.54 30.42
CA LEU A 142 28.18 -2.74 30.54
C LEU A 142 27.64 -2.56 31.98
N LYS A 143 28.43 -2.92 33.00
CA LYS A 143 28.03 -2.77 34.42
C LYS A 143 27.72 -1.31 34.81
N LYS A 144 28.23 -0.34 34.06
CA LYS A 144 27.95 1.08 34.27
C LYS A 144 26.58 1.49 33.69
N TYR A 145 26.07 0.74 32.73
CA TYR A 145 24.86 1.06 31.95
C TYR A 145 23.67 0.15 32.27
N ALA A 146 23.88 -1.01 32.90
CA ALA A 146 22.83 -2.00 33.05
C ALA A 146 22.87 -2.80 34.36
N TRP A 147 21.68 -3.30 34.72
CA TRP A 147 21.48 -4.29 35.77
C TRP A 147 21.28 -5.69 35.18
N PHE A 148 22.21 -6.60 35.44
CA PHE A 148 22.17 -8.00 35.01
C PHE A 148 22.84 -8.88 36.09
N ARG A 149 22.49 -10.18 36.16
CA ARG A 149 22.89 -11.10 37.25
C ARG A 149 22.71 -10.54 38.68
N THR A 150 21.61 -9.85 38.94
CA THR A 150 21.21 -9.40 40.28
C THR A 150 20.07 -10.26 40.83
N VAL A 151 19.58 -9.94 42.04
CA VAL A 151 18.54 -10.74 42.72
C VAL A 151 17.11 -10.26 42.39
N LYS A 152 16.96 -9.00 41.94
CA LYS A 152 15.69 -8.35 41.65
C LYS A 152 15.89 -7.16 40.69
N SER A 153 14.81 -6.62 40.15
CA SER A 153 14.83 -5.33 39.45
C SER A 153 15.29 -4.20 40.38
N ASN A 154 15.84 -3.15 39.76
CA ASN A 154 16.36 -1.97 40.45
C ASN A 154 15.58 -0.73 39.99
N PRO A 155 15.55 0.35 40.80
CA PRO A 155 14.96 1.61 40.38
C PRO A 155 15.52 2.08 39.04
N VAL A 156 14.64 2.61 38.19
CA VAL A 156 15.01 3.05 36.84
C VAL A 156 16.01 4.20 36.88
N ALA A 157 16.80 4.35 35.82
CA ALA A 157 17.77 5.44 35.65
C ALA A 157 18.83 5.55 36.76
N THR A 158 19.19 4.43 37.39
CA THR A 158 20.28 4.34 38.39
C THR A 158 21.63 3.95 37.77
N ARG A 159 21.65 3.69 36.47
CA ARG A 159 22.84 3.44 35.64
C ARG A 159 23.00 4.53 34.60
N LEU A 160 24.10 4.51 33.85
CA LEU A 160 24.33 5.47 32.78
C LEU A 160 23.36 5.24 31.62
N ALA A 161 22.86 6.34 31.05
CA ALA A 161 22.09 6.31 29.81
C ALA A 161 22.99 6.02 28.60
N ASN A 162 22.40 5.47 27.54
CA ASN A 162 23.05 5.37 26.25
C ASN A 162 23.19 6.77 25.57
N PRO A 163 23.88 6.89 24.42
CA PRO A 163 24.07 8.19 23.74
C PRO A 163 22.79 8.94 23.32
N PHE A 164 21.63 8.29 23.28
CA PHE A 164 20.33 8.95 23.05
C PHE A 164 19.65 9.40 24.34
N GLY A 165 20.30 9.21 25.50
CA GLY A 165 19.76 9.57 26.81
C GLY A 165 18.76 8.56 27.37
N LEU A 166 18.74 7.33 26.85
CA LEU A 166 17.84 6.27 27.31
C LEU A 166 18.53 5.36 28.34
N PHE A 167 17.84 5.06 29.43
CA PHE A 167 18.35 4.22 30.52
C PHE A 167 17.84 2.79 30.39
N ASP A 168 18.59 1.88 31.01
CA ASP A 168 18.19 0.48 31.24
C ASP A 168 17.94 -0.35 29.96
N MET A 169 18.35 0.14 28.78
CA MET A 169 18.21 -0.53 27.47
C MET A 169 18.94 -1.89 27.34
N HIS A 170 19.72 -2.29 28.36
CA HIS A 170 20.56 -3.49 28.36
C HIS A 170 20.39 -4.32 29.65
N GLY A 171 19.22 -4.31 30.27
CA GLY A 171 18.99 -5.10 31.48
C GLY A 171 17.80 -4.58 32.27
N ASN A 172 17.81 -4.81 33.58
CA ASN A 172 16.69 -4.51 34.47
C ASN A 172 15.43 -5.30 34.11
N LEU A 173 14.55 -4.83 33.22
CA LEU A 173 13.41 -5.61 32.74
C LEU A 173 13.51 -5.99 31.26
N HIS A 174 12.92 -7.13 30.93
CA HIS A 174 12.47 -7.42 29.56
C HIS A 174 11.37 -6.45 29.19
N GLU A 175 11.39 -5.97 27.95
CA GLU A 175 10.45 -4.96 27.49
C GLU A 175 9.66 -5.44 26.28
N TRP A 176 8.34 -5.38 26.42
CA TRP A 176 7.40 -5.66 25.34
C TRP A 176 7.58 -4.70 24.15
N CYS A 177 7.58 -5.25 22.94
CA CYS A 177 7.47 -4.50 21.68
C CYS A 177 6.09 -4.75 21.03
N GLN A 178 5.73 -3.90 20.08
CA GLN A 178 4.47 -4.00 19.34
C GLN A 178 4.41 -5.26 18.45
N ASP A 179 5.55 -5.64 17.90
CA ASP A 179 5.73 -6.66 16.86
C ASP A 179 5.32 -8.06 17.32
N TYR A 180 4.73 -8.81 16.40
CA TYR A 180 4.62 -10.25 16.56
C TYR A 180 5.99 -10.92 16.38
N TRP A 181 6.23 -12.01 17.10
CA TRP A 181 7.48 -12.76 16.99
C TRP A 181 7.50 -13.63 15.74
N ASN A 182 8.58 -13.52 14.97
CA ASN A 182 8.96 -14.53 13.99
C ASN A 182 10.50 -14.67 13.96
N PRO A 183 11.04 -15.88 14.19
CA PRO A 183 12.47 -16.13 14.25
C PRO A 183 13.18 -15.91 12.91
N ARG A 184 12.46 -15.92 11.79
CA ARG A 184 12.99 -15.69 10.43
C ARG A 184 12.66 -14.30 9.88
N TRP A 185 12.03 -13.44 10.69
CA TRP A 185 11.54 -12.14 10.24
C TRP A 185 12.63 -11.31 9.56
N TYR A 186 13.86 -11.31 10.08
CA TYR A 186 14.94 -10.49 9.53
C TYR A 186 15.28 -10.82 8.06
N GLY A 187 15.01 -12.05 7.59
CA GLY A 187 15.18 -12.43 6.18
C GLY A 187 14.01 -12.05 5.28
N GLN A 188 12.89 -11.62 5.86
CA GLN A 188 11.63 -11.29 5.19
C GLN A 188 11.20 -9.83 5.44
N SER A 189 11.90 -9.14 6.34
CA SER A 189 11.59 -7.80 6.82
C SER A 189 11.67 -6.77 5.71
N ILE A 190 10.70 -5.86 5.68
CA ILE A 190 10.77 -4.67 4.84
C ILE A 190 11.83 -3.70 5.37
N ALA A 191 12.49 -2.97 4.46
CA ALA A 191 13.58 -2.09 4.84
C ALA A 191 13.13 -0.78 5.51
N VAL A 192 11.87 -0.38 5.34
CA VAL A 192 11.36 0.94 5.73
C VAL A 192 10.26 0.77 6.77
N ASP A 193 10.45 1.39 7.94
CA ASP A 193 9.53 1.35 9.09
C ASP A 193 8.93 -0.05 9.39
N PRO A 194 9.75 -1.10 9.57
CA PRO A 194 9.23 -2.44 9.83
C PRO A 194 8.49 -2.50 11.17
N THR A 195 7.32 -3.14 11.16
CA THR A 195 6.42 -3.32 12.31
C THR A 195 6.30 -4.79 12.74
N GLY A 196 7.19 -5.65 12.25
CA GLY A 196 7.09 -7.10 12.43
C GLY A 196 6.08 -7.76 11.48
N PRO A 197 5.93 -9.09 11.57
CA PRO A 197 4.87 -9.81 10.85
C PRO A 197 3.49 -9.34 11.29
N GLU A 198 2.51 -9.44 10.37
CA GLU A 198 1.14 -8.96 10.59
C GLU A 198 0.41 -9.78 11.67
N LEU A 199 0.72 -11.07 11.80
CA LEU A 199 0.12 -11.98 12.77
C LEU A 199 1.17 -12.81 13.51
N GLY A 200 0.78 -13.33 14.68
CA GLY A 200 1.60 -14.24 15.46
C GLY A 200 0.94 -14.65 16.78
N THR A 201 1.48 -15.69 17.40
CA THR A 201 1.01 -16.20 18.70
C THR A 201 1.80 -15.64 19.88
N GLU A 202 2.94 -15.02 19.60
CA GLU A 202 3.85 -14.42 20.58
C GLU A 202 4.23 -13.01 20.15
N ARG A 203 4.59 -12.16 21.11
CA ARG A 203 5.09 -10.80 20.88
C ARG A 203 6.60 -10.76 21.10
N VAL A 204 7.26 -9.84 20.41
CA VAL A 204 8.68 -9.58 20.59
C VAL A 204 8.92 -8.99 21.98
N VAL A 205 10.01 -9.44 22.61
CA VAL A 205 10.54 -8.92 23.86
C VAL A 205 12.03 -8.60 23.69
N ARG A 206 12.48 -7.44 24.19
CA ARG A 206 13.86 -6.92 24.04
C ARG A 206 14.48 -6.55 25.39
N GLY A 207 15.75 -6.15 25.39
CA GLY A 207 16.47 -5.60 26.56
C GLY A 207 17.37 -6.58 27.31
N GLY A 208 16.88 -7.80 27.57
CA GLY A 208 17.46 -8.63 28.62
C GLY A 208 16.98 -8.14 30.00
N ASN A 209 17.08 -8.98 31.03
CA ASN A 209 16.59 -8.61 32.37
C ASN A 209 17.66 -8.77 33.45
N TRP A 210 17.32 -8.34 34.66
CA TRP A 210 18.16 -8.36 35.85
C TRP A 210 18.71 -9.74 36.21
N LEU A 211 18.08 -10.86 35.82
CA LEU A 211 18.55 -12.22 36.09
C LEU A 211 19.50 -12.71 34.99
N ASN A 212 19.36 -12.19 33.77
CA ASN A 212 20.09 -12.69 32.62
C ASN A 212 21.62 -12.46 32.75
N PRO A 213 22.43 -13.32 32.09
CA PRO A 213 23.81 -12.98 31.77
C PRO A 213 23.90 -11.77 30.83
N ALA A 214 25.04 -11.09 30.83
CA ALA A 214 25.28 -9.95 29.94
C ALA A 214 25.12 -10.27 28.45
N LEU A 215 25.41 -11.50 28.02
CA LEU A 215 25.24 -11.95 26.62
C LEU A 215 23.78 -11.85 26.13
N TYR A 216 22.83 -11.94 27.04
CA TYR A 216 21.39 -11.84 26.76
C TYR A 216 20.86 -10.40 26.81
N CYS A 217 21.74 -9.44 27.11
CA CYS A 217 21.44 -8.02 27.24
C CYS A 217 21.97 -7.19 26.04
N ARG A 218 22.46 -7.84 24.98
CA ARG A 218 22.97 -7.18 23.78
C ARG A 218 21.87 -6.44 23.03
N SER A 219 22.21 -5.36 22.32
CA SER A 219 21.23 -4.61 21.52
C SER A 219 20.47 -5.49 20.53
N ALA A 220 21.15 -6.47 19.92
CA ALA A 220 20.58 -7.38 18.94
C ALA A 220 19.77 -8.53 19.54
N LYS A 221 19.85 -8.79 20.86
CA LYS A 221 19.21 -9.96 21.43
C LYS A 221 17.70 -9.81 21.38
N ARG A 222 17.05 -10.83 20.83
CA ARG A 222 15.60 -10.93 20.68
C ARG A 222 15.07 -12.08 21.52
N PHE A 223 13.91 -11.87 22.11
CA PHE A 223 13.12 -12.85 22.84
C PHE A 223 11.67 -12.79 22.35
N SER A 224 10.88 -13.78 22.77
CA SER A 224 9.46 -13.81 22.52
C SER A 224 8.71 -14.38 23.71
N SER A 225 7.44 -14.03 23.80
CA SER A 225 6.54 -14.62 24.77
C SER A 225 5.08 -14.43 24.35
N PRO A 226 4.16 -15.34 24.73
CA PRO A 226 2.73 -15.14 24.55
C PRO A 226 2.29 -13.80 25.17
N PRO A 227 1.38 -13.05 24.52
CA PRO A 227 1.08 -11.67 24.95
C PRO A 227 0.52 -11.61 26.38
N GLY A 228 -0.23 -12.63 26.80
CA GLY A 228 -0.76 -12.76 28.16
C GLY A 228 0.24 -13.20 29.24
N SER A 229 1.53 -13.35 28.94
CA SER A 229 2.56 -13.70 29.92
C SER A 229 2.93 -12.50 30.81
N ASN A 230 3.02 -12.70 32.12
CA ASN A 230 3.28 -11.64 33.11
C ASN A 230 4.47 -11.96 34.03
N TYR A 231 5.58 -12.47 33.50
CA TYR A 231 6.71 -12.86 34.35
C TYR A 231 7.26 -11.69 35.19
N ARG A 232 7.86 -12.01 36.35
CA ARG A 232 8.42 -11.03 37.31
C ARG A 232 9.49 -10.07 36.79
N HIS A 233 9.93 -10.29 35.56
CA HIS A 233 10.97 -9.53 34.89
C HIS A 233 10.47 -8.89 33.60
N TYR A 234 9.15 -8.91 33.34
CA TYR A 234 8.51 -8.31 32.17
C TYR A 234 7.89 -6.97 32.56
N GLY A 235 8.32 -5.93 31.84
CA GLY A 235 7.75 -4.60 31.86
C GLY A 235 7.66 -4.08 30.43
N PHE A 236 7.64 -2.75 30.28
CA PHE A 236 7.55 -2.12 28.98
C PHE A 236 8.00 -0.67 29.04
N ARG A 237 8.27 -0.11 27.86
CA ARG A 237 8.45 1.33 27.65
C ARG A 237 7.54 1.77 26.50
N VAL A 238 7.29 3.07 26.38
CA VAL A 238 6.33 3.60 25.39
C VAL A 238 7.01 4.52 24.41
N VAL A 239 6.45 4.61 23.20
CA VAL A 239 6.78 5.64 22.22
C VAL A 239 5.59 6.54 21.97
N ARG A 240 5.87 7.79 21.63
CA ARG A 240 4.90 8.79 21.20
C ARG A 240 5.22 9.23 19.78
N GLU A 241 4.22 9.21 18.92
CA GLU A 241 4.38 9.72 17.55
C GLU A 241 4.53 11.24 17.54
N VAL A 242 5.27 11.76 16.56
CA VAL A 242 5.47 13.19 16.34
C VAL A 242 4.62 13.61 15.16
N ASP A 243 3.51 14.32 15.42
CA ASP A 243 2.68 14.89 14.37
C ASP A 243 3.48 15.91 13.55
N THR A 244 3.70 15.62 12.27
CA THR A 244 4.33 16.56 11.33
C THR A 244 3.35 17.60 10.78
N LEU A 245 2.14 17.70 11.36
CA LEU A 245 1.08 18.65 10.98
C LEU A 245 0.63 19.52 12.16
N ALA A 246 1.57 20.26 12.78
CA ALA A 246 1.25 21.44 13.58
C ALA A 246 2.33 22.52 13.38
N LYS A 247 1.89 23.71 12.95
CA LYS A 247 2.70 24.87 12.53
C LYS A 247 3.42 25.59 13.69
N THR A 248 4.66 26.02 13.40
CA THR A 248 5.36 27.27 13.80
C THR A 248 5.29 27.80 15.25
N ALA A 249 6.43 27.82 15.97
CA ALA A 249 7.05 29.03 16.57
C ALA A 249 8.30 28.72 17.44
N ALA A 250 9.36 29.52 17.22
CA ALA A 250 10.52 29.88 18.07
C ALA A 250 11.47 28.78 18.61
N ALA A 251 12.66 28.64 18.01
CA ALA A 251 13.98 29.17 18.47
C ALA A 251 14.69 28.17 19.42
N THR A 252 15.94 27.72 19.26
CA THR A 252 17.20 28.25 18.69
C THR A 252 18.10 27.08 18.24
N SER A 253 18.94 27.29 17.21
CA SER A 253 19.93 26.31 16.70
C SER A 253 21.00 25.91 17.74
N PRO A 254 21.62 24.71 17.59
CA PRO A 254 22.98 24.73 17.04
C PRO A 254 23.30 23.60 16.02
N VAL A 255 24.17 23.99 15.07
CA VAL A 255 25.09 23.19 14.22
C VAL A 255 24.50 22.06 13.36
N VAL A 256 24.31 22.36 12.07
CA VAL A 256 23.99 21.39 11.01
C VAL A 256 25.26 21.03 10.24
N ILE A 257 25.65 19.76 10.28
CA ILE A 257 26.51 19.13 9.28
C ILE A 257 25.61 18.90 8.04
N PRO A 258 25.98 19.35 6.83
CA PRO A 258 25.12 19.16 5.66
C PRO A 258 25.08 17.68 5.25
N LEU A 259 23.95 17.03 5.51
CA LEU A 259 23.60 15.74 4.91
C LEU A 259 23.09 15.97 3.48
N PRO A 260 23.36 15.05 2.54
CA PRO A 260 22.95 15.16 1.15
C PRO A 260 21.42 15.23 1.03
N THR A 261 20.93 16.12 0.18
CA THR A 261 19.51 16.34 -0.14
C THR A 261 18.87 15.05 -0.66
N ILE A 262 18.13 14.36 0.21
CA ILE A 262 17.17 13.32 -0.15
C ILE A 262 15.89 14.02 -0.60
N LYS A 263 15.40 13.70 -1.80
CA LYS A 263 14.08 14.17 -2.28
C LYS A 263 13.00 13.77 -1.24
N PRO A 264 12.09 14.67 -0.84
CA PRO A 264 11.01 14.31 0.08
C PRO A 264 10.17 13.19 -0.53
N PHE A 265 9.96 12.11 0.24
CA PHE A 265 9.00 11.06 -0.11
C PHE A 265 7.60 11.68 -0.19
N ASP A 266 6.82 11.29 -1.20
CA ASP A 266 5.40 11.63 -1.26
C ASP A 266 4.71 11.05 0.00
N PRO A 267 4.02 11.88 0.81
CA PRO A 267 3.31 11.40 1.99
C PRO A 267 2.22 10.40 1.56
N ALA A 268 1.94 9.41 2.42
CA ALA A 268 0.85 8.48 2.20
C ALA A 268 -0.47 9.23 1.95
N PRO A 269 -1.34 8.77 1.03
CA PRO A 269 -2.63 9.39 0.80
C PRO A 269 -3.48 9.43 2.07
N SER A 270 -4.41 10.37 2.15
CA SER A 270 -5.35 10.42 3.27
C SER A 270 -6.25 9.17 3.29
N SER A 271 -6.61 8.72 4.50
CA SER A 271 -7.67 7.73 4.70
C SER A 271 -9.02 8.24 4.16
N ALA A 272 -9.88 7.32 3.74
CA ALA A 272 -11.25 7.60 3.33
C ALA A 272 -12.11 7.82 4.59
N LYS A 273 -12.37 9.08 4.94
CA LYS A 273 -13.16 9.45 6.13
C LYS A 273 -14.61 9.70 5.72
N ALA A 274 -15.53 8.88 6.19
CA ALA A 274 -16.95 9.07 5.93
C ALA A 274 -17.47 10.37 6.61
N PRO A 275 -18.43 11.10 5.98
CA PRO A 275 -19.10 10.73 4.75
C PRO A 275 -18.37 11.14 3.46
N PHE A 276 -18.54 10.36 2.39
CA PHE A 276 -18.01 10.67 1.04
C PHE A 276 -18.89 10.07 -0.07
N ASP A 277 -18.85 10.67 -1.26
CA ASP A 277 -19.58 10.21 -2.45
C ASP A 277 -18.76 9.23 -3.33
N SER A 278 -19.37 8.72 -4.41
CA SER A 278 -18.70 7.81 -5.36
C SER A 278 -17.47 8.38 -6.06
N LYS A 279 -17.43 9.70 -6.29
CA LYS A 279 -16.28 10.36 -6.92
C LYS A 279 -15.12 10.42 -5.94
N GLN A 280 -15.39 10.74 -4.68
CA GLN A 280 -14.41 10.75 -3.60
C GLN A 280 -13.91 9.33 -3.28
N ALA A 281 -14.82 8.34 -3.23
CA ALA A 281 -14.47 6.94 -3.04
C ALA A 281 -13.46 6.47 -4.10
N ARG A 282 -13.75 6.69 -5.38
CA ARG A 282 -12.84 6.36 -6.48
C ARG A 282 -11.52 7.12 -6.40
N ALA A 283 -11.54 8.40 -6.03
CA ALA A 283 -10.32 9.18 -5.84
C ALA A 283 -9.43 8.62 -4.71
N HIS A 284 -10.01 8.15 -3.60
CA HIS A 284 -9.26 7.47 -2.54
C HIS A 284 -8.64 6.15 -3.04
N GLN A 285 -9.43 5.34 -3.77
CA GLN A 285 -8.93 4.09 -4.37
C GLN A 285 -7.75 4.34 -5.31
N GLU A 286 -7.88 5.31 -6.22
CA GLU A 286 -6.83 5.66 -7.19
C GLU A 286 -5.58 6.22 -6.51
N ALA A 287 -5.74 7.06 -5.49
CA ALA A 287 -4.61 7.60 -4.74
C ALA A 287 -3.84 6.51 -4.01
N TRP A 288 -4.54 5.59 -3.33
CA TRP A 288 -3.92 4.46 -2.62
C TRP A 288 -3.32 3.44 -3.57
N ALA A 289 -4.02 3.08 -4.65
CA ALA A 289 -3.52 2.20 -5.70
C ALA A 289 -2.20 2.73 -6.28
N LYS A 290 -2.16 4.03 -6.63
CA LYS A 290 -0.97 4.72 -7.11
C LYS A 290 0.16 4.70 -6.07
N HIS A 291 -0.12 5.03 -4.81
CA HIS A 291 0.87 5.04 -3.74
C HIS A 291 1.48 3.65 -3.49
N LEU A 292 0.64 2.62 -3.54
CA LEU A 292 1.04 1.25 -3.30
C LEU A 292 1.67 0.60 -4.54
N GLY A 293 1.48 1.14 -5.75
CA GLY A 293 1.95 0.51 -6.99
C GLY A 293 1.17 -0.76 -7.34
N VAL A 294 -0.14 -0.74 -7.12
CA VAL A 294 -1.08 -1.83 -7.44
C VAL A 294 -2.28 -1.26 -8.21
N PRO A 295 -3.04 -2.06 -8.98
CA PRO A 295 -4.23 -1.57 -9.68
C PRO A 295 -5.41 -1.35 -8.74
N VAL A 296 -6.35 -0.44 -9.04
CA VAL A 296 -7.58 -0.31 -8.23
C VAL A 296 -8.38 -1.61 -8.24
N GLU A 297 -8.42 -2.28 -9.40
CA GLU A 297 -9.12 -3.54 -9.61
C GLU A 297 -8.12 -4.64 -9.93
N TYR A 298 -8.31 -5.81 -9.32
CA TYR A 298 -7.45 -6.98 -9.51
C TYR A 298 -8.31 -8.20 -9.84
N THR A 299 -7.94 -8.95 -10.87
CA THR A 299 -8.60 -10.22 -11.21
C THR A 299 -7.64 -11.37 -10.95
N ASN A 300 -8.05 -12.32 -10.11
CA ASN A 300 -7.27 -13.51 -9.81
C ASN A 300 -7.35 -14.55 -10.97
N PRO A 301 -6.54 -15.63 -10.97
CA PRO A 301 -6.49 -16.58 -12.08
C PRO A 301 -7.80 -17.37 -12.30
N ILE A 302 -8.68 -17.45 -11.31
CA ILE A 302 -9.99 -18.11 -11.41
C ILE A 302 -11.12 -17.14 -11.80
N GLY A 303 -10.78 -15.90 -12.19
CA GLY A 303 -11.73 -14.90 -12.69
C GLY A 303 -12.50 -14.15 -11.60
N MET A 304 -12.11 -14.26 -10.33
CA MET A 304 -12.66 -13.42 -9.26
C MET A 304 -12.09 -12.01 -9.38
N LYS A 305 -13.01 -11.03 -9.44
CA LYS A 305 -12.67 -9.61 -9.42
C LYS A 305 -12.60 -9.12 -7.99
N PHE A 306 -11.60 -8.30 -7.71
CA PHE A 306 -11.37 -7.63 -6.44
C PHE A 306 -11.22 -6.14 -6.66
N VAL A 307 -11.63 -5.35 -5.67
CA VAL A 307 -11.44 -3.91 -5.66
C VAL A 307 -10.68 -3.49 -4.40
N LEU A 308 -9.76 -2.54 -4.56
CA LEU A 308 -9.01 -1.97 -3.45
C LEU A 308 -9.95 -1.14 -2.56
N ILE A 309 -10.02 -1.50 -1.29
CA ILE A 309 -10.66 -0.71 -0.24
C ILE A 309 -9.56 0.06 0.49
N PRO A 310 -9.56 1.41 0.46
CA PRO A 310 -8.54 2.21 1.13
C PRO A 310 -8.69 2.14 2.66
N PRO A 311 -7.64 2.47 3.44
CA PRO A 311 -7.79 2.77 4.86
C PRO A 311 -8.90 3.79 5.07
N GLY A 312 -9.69 3.65 6.13
CA GLY A 312 -10.89 4.44 6.29
C GLY A 312 -11.29 4.70 7.73
N GLU A 313 -12.10 5.74 7.91
CA GLU A 313 -12.72 6.10 9.20
C GLU A 313 -14.23 6.19 9.00
N PHE A 314 -15.01 5.50 9.84
CA PHE A 314 -16.47 5.50 9.77
C PHE A 314 -17.12 5.27 11.15
N LEU A 315 -18.43 5.49 11.24
CA LEU A 315 -19.24 5.10 12.40
C LEU A 315 -19.82 3.72 12.16
N MET A 316 -19.45 2.76 13.01
CA MET A 316 -19.92 1.38 12.97
C MET A 316 -21.05 1.17 13.98
N GLY A 317 -22.04 0.36 13.62
CA GLY A 317 -23.22 0.11 14.45
C GLY A 317 -24.33 1.13 14.29
N SER A 318 -25.34 1.04 15.16
CA SER A 318 -26.61 1.77 15.05
C SER A 318 -26.80 2.80 16.16
N THR A 319 -27.40 3.93 15.79
CA THR A 319 -27.83 4.97 16.73
C THR A 319 -28.96 4.45 17.63
N PRO A 320 -29.17 5.04 18.82
CA PRO A 320 -30.28 4.64 19.69
C PRO A 320 -31.66 4.70 19.01
N ALA A 321 -31.89 5.66 18.12
CA ALA A 321 -33.15 5.79 17.39
C ALA A 321 -33.33 4.66 16.35
N GLU A 322 -32.26 4.27 15.65
CA GLU A 322 -32.29 3.14 14.73
C GLU A 322 -32.54 1.80 15.46
N ILE A 323 -31.94 1.64 16.65
CA ILE A 323 -32.19 0.49 17.52
C ILE A 323 -33.67 0.43 17.93
N GLU A 324 -34.23 1.53 18.41
CA GLU A 324 -35.63 1.59 18.83
C GLU A 324 -36.58 1.23 17.68
N GLU A 325 -36.31 1.73 16.48
CA GLU A 325 -37.09 1.41 15.29
C GLU A 325 -36.96 -0.05 14.88
N ALA A 326 -35.74 -0.60 14.88
CA ALA A 326 -35.49 -2.00 14.55
C ALA A 326 -36.14 -2.96 15.56
N LEU A 327 -36.19 -2.59 16.85
CA LEU A 327 -36.84 -3.39 17.89
C LEU A 327 -38.36 -3.52 17.69
N LYS A 328 -39.02 -2.54 17.06
CA LYS A 328 -40.46 -2.66 16.71
C LYS A 328 -40.70 -3.80 15.74
N PHE A 329 -39.78 -3.99 14.79
CA PHE A 329 -39.82 -5.09 13.84
C PHE A 329 -39.55 -6.45 14.51
N ALA A 330 -38.67 -6.50 15.51
CA ALA A 330 -38.35 -7.75 16.21
C ALA A 330 -39.53 -8.34 17.00
N GLY A 331 -40.49 -7.51 17.41
CA GLY A 331 -41.64 -7.95 18.20
C GLY A 331 -41.20 -8.69 19.46
N GLU A 332 -41.69 -9.91 19.66
CA GLU A 332 -41.35 -10.76 20.83
C GLU A 332 -40.17 -11.70 20.61
N ASP A 333 -39.52 -11.69 19.44
CA ASP A 333 -38.37 -12.55 19.15
C ASP A 333 -37.15 -12.08 19.95
N LYS A 334 -36.85 -12.80 21.04
CA LYS A 334 -35.77 -12.46 21.97
C LYS A 334 -34.39 -12.50 21.33
N HIS A 335 -34.17 -13.41 20.39
CA HIS A 335 -32.88 -13.57 19.76
C HIS A 335 -32.63 -12.45 18.74
N LEU A 336 -33.65 -12.13 17.95
CA LEU A 336 -33.60 -10.98 17.06
C LEU A 336 -33.45 -9.66 17.84
N GLN A 337 -34.12 -9.52 18.98
CA GLN A 337 -33.91 -8.37 19.87
C GLN A 337 -32.47 -8.28 20.39
N GLU A 338 -31.81 -9.40 20.69
CA GLU A 338 -30.41 -9.44 21.12
C GLU A 338 -29.49 -9.01 19.98
N CYS A 339 -29.67 -9.56 18.77
CA CYS A 339 -28.90 -9.17 17.58
C CYS A 339 -29.04 -7.68 17.23
N ILE A 340 -30.23 -7.12 17.42
CA ILE A 340 -30.44 -5.68 17.20
C ILE A 340 -29.72 -4.87 18.27
N LYS A 341 -29.84 -5.25 19.55
CA LYS A 341 -29.20 -4.53 20.66
C LYS A 341 -27.67 -4.58 20.59
N SER A 342 -27.09 -5.63 20.02
CA SER A 342 -25.63 -5.75 19.87
C SER A 342 -25.03 -4.81 18.83
N GLU A 343 -25.86 -4.17 17.99
CA GLU A 343 -25.41 -3.09 17.09
C GLU A 343 -25.03 -1.80 17.85
N ALA A 344 -25.28 -1.74 19.17
CA ALA A 344 -24.99 -0.61 20.03
C ALA A 344 -23.79 -0.88 20.97
N PRO A 345 -23.04 0.17 21.35
CA PRO A 345 -23.16 1.55 20.87
C PRO A 345 -22.60 1.72 19.46
N GLN A 346 -23.18 2.67 18.73
CA GLN A 346 -22.51 3.21 17.55
C GLN A 346 -21.18 3.85 17.98
N HIS A 347 -20.10 3.49 17.32
CA HIS A 347 -18.75 3.90 17.71
C HIS A 347 -17.87 4.18 16.49
N LYS A 348 -16.79 4.95 16.68
CA LYS A 348 -15.88 5.30 15.58
C LYS A 348 -14.89 4.15 15.35
N VAL A 349 -14.76 3.73 14.10
CA VAL A 349 -13.78 2.75 13.65
C VAL A 349 -12.75 3.40 12.74
N ILE A 350 -11.48 3.04 12.90
CA ILE A 350 -10.37 3.37 12.00
C ILE A 350 -9.76 2.06 11.50
N LEU A 351 -9.84 1.83 10.20
CA LEU A 351 -9.08 0.79 9.51
C LEU A 351 -7.81 1.41 8.93
N THR A 352 -6.65 0.96 9.38
CA THR A 352 -5.37 1.62 9.06
C THR A 352 -4.70 1.09 7.80
N GLN A 353 -5.14 -0.06 7.31
CA GLN A 353 -4.53 -0.74 6.16
C GLN A 353 -5.53 -0.89 5.00
N PRO A 354 -5.07 -0.76 3.75
CA PRO A 354 -5.87 -1.11 2.59
C PRO A 354 -5.96 -2.63 2.44
N SER A 355 -7.08 -3.10 1.90
CA SER A 355 -7.26 -4.51 1.50
C SER A 355 -8.00 -4.58 0.17
N TYR A 356 -7.91 -5.73 -0.51
CA TYR A 356 -8.74 -6.03 -1.66
C TYR A 356 -9.95 -6.85 -1.20
N LEU A 357 -11.14 -6.42 -1.60
CA LEU A 357 -12.36 -7.16 -1.33
C LEU A 357 -12.95 -7.68 -2.64
N GLY A 358 -13.48 -8.91 -2.63
CA GLY A 358 -14.19 -9.47 -3.78
C GLY A 358 -15.33 -8.56 -4.22
N VAL A 359 -15.38 -8.21 -5.51
CA VAL A 359 -16.41 -7.33 -6.09
C VAL A 359 -17.82 -7.93 -5.92
N HIS A 360 -17.90 -9.25 -5.97
CA HIS A 360 -19.10 -10.05 -5.79
C HIS A 360 -18.93 -11.05 -4.65
N GLU A 361 -20.05 -11.60 -4.17
CA GLU A 361 -20.08 -12.85 -3.42
C GLU A 361 -19.37 -13.96 -4.23
N VAL A 362 -18.81 -14.96 -3.54
CA VAL A 362 -18.21 -16.11 -4.25
C VAL A 362 -19.31 -16.86 -5.00
N THR A 363 -19.14 -17.01 -6.31
CA THR A 363 -20.13 -17.67 -7.16
C THR A 363 -20.07 -19.19 -7.05
N GLN A 364 -21.17 -19.87 -7.44
CA GLN A 364 -21.23 -21.33 -7.52
C GLN A 364 -20.09 -21.91 -8.37
N ALA A 365 -19.81 -21.32 -9.53
CA ALA A 365 -18.73 -21.78 -10.41
C ALA A 365 -17.33 -21.61 -9.79
N GLN A 366 -17.07 -20.46 -9.15
CA GLN A 366 -15.79 -20.23 -8.47
C GLN A 366 -15.62 -21.21 -7.31
N TYR A 367 -16.67 -21.43 -6.53
CA TYR A 367 -16.65 -22.38 -5.43
C TYR A 367 -16.39 -23.82 -5.92
N GLU A 368 -17.11 -24.28 -6.94
CA GLU A 368 -16.93 -25.61 -7.51
C GLU A 368 -15.53 -25.80 -8.10
N GLN A 369 -14.97 -24.78 -8.75
CA GLN A 369 -13.62 -24.81 -9.30
C GLN A 369 -12.55 -25.03 -8.21
N VAL A 370 -12.72 -24.42 -7.04
CA VAL A 370 -11.74 -24.53 -5.93
C VAL A 370 -11.99 -25.77 -5.07
N MET A 371 -13.25 -26.10 -4.82
CA MET A 371 -13.65 -27.11 -3.83
C MET A 371 -13.96 -28.46 -4.46
N GLY A 372 -14.13 -28.53 -5.79
CA GLY A 372 -14.48 -29.73 -6.54
C GLY A 372 -15.93 -30.19 -6.35
N LYS A 373 -16.78 -29.38 -5.71
CA LYS A 373 -18.20 -29.65 -5.45
C LYS A 373 -18.99 -28.35 -5.32
N ASN A 374 -20.28 -28.40 -5.63
CA ASN A 374 -21.22 -27.30 -5.44
C ASN A 374 -22.33 -27.72 -4.45
N PRO A 375 -22.36 -27.18 -3.21
CA PRO A 375 -23.37 -27.53 -2.21
C PRO A 375 -24.69 -26.74 -2.34
N SER A 376 -24.77 -25.78 -3.27
CA SER A 376 -25.88 -24.83 -3.37
C SER A 376 -27.22 -25.53 -3.63
N ASN A 377 -28.25 -25.09 -2.91
CA ASN A 377 -29.65 -25.49 -3.11
C ASN A 377 -30.22 -24.93 -4.42
N PHE A 378 -29.87 -23.68 -4.76
CA PHE A 378 -30.25 -23.04 -6.02
C PHE A 378 -29.29 -23.42 -7.15
N ALA A 379 -29.12 -24.73 -7.36
CA ALA A 379 -28.33 -25.29 -8.44
C ALA A 379 -29.11 -26.43 -9.11
N ARG A 380 -28.80 -26.76 -10.37
CA ARG A 380 -29.42 -27.90 -11.08
C ARG A 380 -29.29 -29.22 -10.32
N THR A 381 -28.23 -29.37 -9.53
CA THR A 381 -27.92 -30.56 -8.73
C THR A 381 -28.14 -30.33 -7.23
N GLY A 382 -28.91 -29.30 -6.85
CA GLY A 382 -29.17 -28.97 -5.46
C GLY A 382 -29.82 -30.12 -4.69
N PRO A 383 -29.55 -30.26 -3.38
CA PRO A 383 -30.03 -31.39 -2.58
C PRO A 383 -31.54 -31.39 -2.35
N ASP A 384 -32.19 -30.22 -2.36
CA ASP A 384 -33.62 -30.09 -2.15
C ASP A 384 -34.33 -29.67 -3.44
N LYS A 385 -35.20 -30.56 -3.93
CA LYS A 385 -35.93 -30.42 -5.20
C LYS A 385 -36.81 -29.17 -5.24
N ALA A 386 -37.32 -28.70 -4.11
CA ALA A 386 -38.17 -27.51 -4.07
C ALA A 386 -37.40 -26.24 -4.49
N TYR A 387 -36.10 -26.15 -4.17
CA TYR A 387 -35.26 -25.03 -4.60
C TYR A 387 -34.71 -25.22 -6.02
N VAL A 388 -34.45 -26.46 -6.44
CA VAL A 388 -34.06 -26.79 -7.82
C VAL A 388 -35.14 -26.34 -8.81
N GLU A 389 -36.41 -26.59 -8.50
CA GLU A 389 -37.55 -26.19 -9.33
C GLU A 389 -37.62 -24.67 -9.54
N LYS A 390 -37.24 -23.87 -8.55
CA LYS A 390 -37.24 -22.39 -8.64
C LYS A 390 -36.21 -21.81 -9.62
N VAL A 391 -35.18 -22.58 -9.96
CA VAL A 391 -34.12 -22.20 -10.91
C VAL A 391 -34.09 -23.09 -12.14
N ALA A 392 -35.16 -23.85 -12.38
CA ALA A 392 -35.25 -24.74 -13.54
C ALA A 392 -35.08 -23.96 -14.86
N GLY A 393 -34.14 -24.41 -15.69
CA GLY A 393 -33.82 -23.77 -16.98
C GLY A 393 -32.94 -22.52 -16.89
N MET A 394 -32.52 -22.09 -15.68
CA MET A 394 -31.59 -20.98 -15.50
C MET A 394 -30.14 -21.44 -15.46
N ASN A 395 -29.22 -20.55 -15.85
CA ASN A 395 -27.79 -20.76 -15.64
C ASN A 395 -27.38 -20.20 -14.27
N THR A 396 -27.15 -21.08 -13.29
CA THR A 396 -26.83 -20.68 -11.92
C THR A 396 -25.33 -20.53 -11.65
N THR A 397 -24.46 -20.65 -12.66
CA THR A 397 -23.01 -20.62 -12.45
C THR A 397 -22.52 -19.29 -11.86
N SER A 398 -23.20 -18.18 -12.18
CA SER A 398 -22.94 -16.84 -11.67
C SER A 398 -23.78 -16.46 -10.45
N HIS A 399 -24.65 -17.35 -9.95
CA HIS A 399 -25.31 -17.13 -8.66
C HIS A 399 -24.27 -17.26 -7.52
N PRO A 400 -24.50 -16.65 -6.35
CA PRO A 400 -23.66 -16.89 -5.20
C PRO A 400 -23.74 -18.36 -4.77
N VAL A 401 -22.64 -18.88 -4.25
CA VAL A 401 -22.65 -20.15 -3.52
C VAL A 401 -23.39 -19.93 -2.20
N GLU A 402 -24.31 -20.84 -1.89
CA GLU A 402 -25.00 -20.89 -0.59
C GLU A 402 -25.06 -22.31 -0.03
N GLY A 403 -25.58 -22.45 1.19
CA GLY A 403 -25.55 -23.73 1.91
C GLY A 403 -24.15 -24.09 2.40
N VAL A 404 -23.25 -23.10 2.52
CA VAL A 404 -21.87 -23.28 2.98
C VAL A 404 -21.72 -22.84 4.44
N SER A 405 -21.04 -23.66 5.22
CA SER A 405 -20.68 -23.29 6.59
C SER A 405 -19.50 -22.30 6.61
N TRP A 406 -19.31 -21.60 7.71
CA TRP A 406 -18.14 -20.74 7.90
C TRP A 406 -16.83 -21.53 7.71
N ASN A 407 -16.80 -22.77 8.20
CA ASN A 407 -15.65 -23.66 8.03
C ASN A 407 -15.36 -23.99 6.56
N ASP A 408 -16.41 -24.16 5.74
CA ASP A 408 -16.26 -24.41 4.31
C ASP A 408 -15.77 -23.17 3.57
N ALA A 409 -16.24 -21.98 3.96
CA ALA A 409 -15.76 -20.70 3.44
C ALA A 409 -14.27 -20.46 3.78
N ALA A 410 -13.85 -20.78 5.01
CA ALA A 410 -12.45 -20.71 5.42
C ALA A 410 -11.58 -21.74 4.67
N GLU A 411 -12.09 -22.95 4.43
CA GLU A 411 -11.39 -23.96 3.62
C GLU A 411 -11.27 -23.54 2.16
N PHE A 412 -12.30 -22.93 1.57
CA PHE A 412 -12.22 -22.33 0.24
C PHE A 412 -11.09 -21.30 0.18
N CYS A 413 -11.03 -20.38 1.14
CA CYS A 413 -9.97 -19.38 1.24
C CYS A 413 -8.57 -20.03 1.33
N ALA A 414 -8.44 -21.09 2.14
CA ALA A 414 -7.18 -21.83 2.27
C ALA A 414 -6.77 -22.52 0.96
N LYS A 415 -7.69 -23.22 0.28
CA LYS A 415 -7.40 -23.90 -1.00
C LYS A 415 -7.10 -22.93 -2.11
N LEU A 416 -7.85 -21.83 -2.22
CA LEU A 416 -7.58 -20.80 -3.20
C LEU A 416 -6.20 -20.17 -2.99
N SER A 417 -5.83 -19.92 -1.72
CA SER A 417 -4.47 -19.47 -1.37
C SER A 417 -3.41 -20.46 -1.84
N GLN A 418 -3.60 -21.75 -1.60
CA GLN A 418 -2.66 -22.79 -2.03
C GLN A 418 -2.55 -22.88 -3.56
N GLN A 419 -3.68 -22.81 -4.28
CA GLN A 419 -3.71 -22.82 -5.75
C GLN A 419 -2.93 -21.64 -6.33
N GLU A 420 -3.01 -20.48 -5.68
CA GLU A 420 -2.27 -19.27 -6.06
C GLU A 420 -0.90 -19.15 -5.39
N LYS A 421 -0.43 -20.22 -4.73
CA LYS A 421 0.87 -20.29 -4.02
C LYS A 421 1.07 -19.20 -2.96
N LEU A 422 -0.02 -18.66 -2.43
CA LEU A 422 -0.04 -17.74 -1.31
C LEU A 422 0.00 -18.53 0.01
N LYS A 423 0.59 -17.94 1.06
CA LYS A 423 0.61 -18.53 2.41
C LYS A 423 -0.82 -18.55 2.96
N PRO A 424 -1.46 -19.72 3.18
CA PRO A 424 -2.87 -19.77 3.56
C PRO A 424 -3.13 -19.09 4.90
N PHE A 425 -4.21 -18.30 4.98
CA PHE A 425 -4.63 -17.65 6.22
C PHE A 425 -5.32 -18.63 7.19
N TYR A 426 -5.97 -19.68 6.67
CA TYR A 426 -6.65 -20.68 7.50
C TYR A 426 -6.01 -22.06 7.34
N PHE A 427 -6.06 -22.83 8.41
CA PHE A 427 -5.84 -24.27 8.41
C PHE A 427 -7.06 -24.98 9.01
N ARG A 428 -7.62 -25.96 8.30
CA ARG A 428 -8.77 -26.74 8.77
C ARG A 428 -8.37 -28.17 9.09
N THR A 429 -8.81 -28.67 10.25
CA THR A 429 -8.77 -30.09 10.60
C THR A 429 -10.12 -30.50 11.19
N GLY A 430 -10.89 -31.29 10.44
CA GLY A 430 -12.25 -31.64 10.81
C GLY A 430 -13.16 -30.41 10.89
N GLN A 431 -13.77 -30.19 12.05
CA GLN A 431 -14.61 -29.01 12.33
C GLN A 431 -13.82 -27.83 12.94
N THR A 432 -12.53 -28.01 13.20
CA THR A 432 -11.69 -26.96 13.76
C THR A 432 -11.00 -26.21 12.64
N VAL A 433 -11.08 -24.88 12.68
CA VAL A 433 -10.31 -23.99 11.82
C VAL A 433 -9.41 -23.13 12.70
N THR A 434 -8.13 -23.11 12.35
CA THR A 434 -7.08 -22.35 13.03
C THR A 434 -6.60 -21.24 12.09
N PRO A 435 -6.65 -19.97 12.52
CA PRO A 435 -5.98 -18.88 11.81
C PRO A 435 -4.47 -19.11 11.83
N LEU A 436 -3.84 -18.86 10.69
CA LEU A 436 -2.41 -18.89 10.48
C LEU A 436 -1.91 -17.46 10.24
N ASP A 437 -0.59 -17.27 10.33
CA ASP A 437 0.09 -16.05 9.88
C ASP A 437 0.20 -16.00 8.34
N GLY A 438 -0.87 -16.36 7.63
CA GLY A 438 -0.93 -16.35 6.18
C GLY A 438 -1.29 -14.99 5.60
N THR A 439 -0.81 -14.69 4.40
CA THR A 439 -1.18 -13.49 3.63
C THR A 439 -2.16 -13.80 2.50
N GLY A 440 -2.57 -15.06 2.34
CA GLY A 440 -3.52 -15.49 1.32
C GLY A 440 -4.94 -14.99 1.57
N TYR A 441 -5.87 -15.55 0.80
CA TYR A 441 -7.29 -15.24 0.92
C TYR A 441 -7.82 -15.54 2.32
N ARG A 442 -8.71 -14.68 2.80
CA ARG A 442 -9.45 -14.82 4.05
C ARG A 442 -10.87 -14.26 3.92
N LEU A 443 -11.70 -14.45 4.94
CA LEU A 443 -12.94 -13.69 5.07
C LEU A 443 -12.61 -12.25 5.50
N PRO A 444 -13.37 -11.23 5.06
CA PRO A 444 -13.23 -9.88 5.61
C PRO A 444 -13.51 -9.88 7.11
N SER A 445 -12.90 -8.98 7.88
CA SER A 445 -13.39 -8.72 9.22
C SER A 445 -14.75 -8.03 9.15
N GLU A 446 -15.51 -8.08 10.25
CA GLU A 446 -16.80 -7.43 10.36
C GLU A 446 -16.70 -5.92 10.09
N ALA A 447 -15.64 -5.29 10.61
CA ALA A 447 -15.38 -3.86 10.40
C ALA A 447 -14.96 -3.55 8.95
N GLU A 448 -14.15 -4.39 8.31
CA GLU A 448 -13.85 -4.27 6.88
C GLU A 448 -15.11 -4.39 6.04
N TRP A 449 -15.98 -5.34 6.38
CA TRP A 449 -17.24 -5.57 5.69
C TRP A 449 -18.17 -4.36 5.84
N GLU A 450 -18.36 -3.80 7.04
CA GLU A 450 -19.27 -2.67 7.24
C GLU A 450 -18.74 -1.37 6.62
N LEU A 451 -17.44 -1.08 6.69
CA LEU A 451 -16.84 0.04 5.96
C LEU A 451 -17.12 -0.09 4.46
N ALA A 452 -16.89 -1.29 3.93
CA ALA A 452 -17.08 -1.61 2.52
C ALA A 452 -18.55 -1.53 2.11
N CYS A 453 -19.47 -1.98 2.96
CA CYS A 453 -20.92 -1.90 2.77
C CYS A 453 -21.42 -0.46 2.70
N ARG A 454 -21.06 0.34 3.72
CA ARG A 454 -21.46 1.75 3.82
C ARG A 454 -20.86 2.61 2.73
N ALA A 455 -19.60 2.34 2.35
CA ALA A 455 -18.89 3.01 1.26
C ALA A 455 -19.04 4.55 1.29
N GLY A 456 -18.89 5.13 2.49
CA GLY A 456 -18.95 6.58 2.71
C GLY A 456 -20.33 7.11 3.13
N THR A 457 -21.36 6.27 3.20
CA THR A 457 -22.69 6.69 3.65
C THR A 457 -22.92 6.41 5.14
N THR A 458 -23.85 7.14 5.74
CA THR A 458 -24.31 6.95 7.13
C THR A 458 -25.74 6.42 7.22
N THR A 459 -26.34 6.11 6.07
CA THR A 459 -27.72 5.65 5.91
C THR A 459 -27.87 4.14 6.15
N LYS A 460 -29.12 3.68 6.27
CA LYS A 460 -29.52 2.28 6.45
C LYS A 460 -28.95 1.36 5.36
N TYR A 461 -29.03 1.83 4.11
CA TYR A 461 -28.43 1.22 2.91
C TYR A 461 -27.53 2.26 2.24
N TRP A 462 -26.53 1.85 1.47
CA TRP A 462 -25.68 2.83 0.77
C TRP A 462 -26.45 3.74 -0.19
N ILE A 463 -27.63 3.28 -0.66
CA ILE A 463 -28.45 3.98 -1.63
C ILE A 463 -29.58 4.83 -0.99
N GLY A 464 -29.68 4.84 0.34
CA GLY A 464 -30.66 5.62 1.10
C GLY A 464 -31.23 4.88 2.32
N ASP A 465 -32.30 5.43 2.91
CA ASP A 465 -32.91 4.91 4.15
C ASP A 465 -34.21 4.14 3.92
N LYS A 466 -34.72 4.11 2.68
CA LYS A 466 -36.02 3.52 2.37
C LYS A 466 -35.89 2.14 1.73
N ASP A 467 -36.81 1.25 2.07
CA ASP A 467 -36.85 -0.12 1.55
C ASP A 467 -37.09 -0.15 0.03
N GLU A 468 -37.82 0.83 -0.54
CA GLU A 468 -38.00 0.94 -1.99
C GLU A 468 -36.69 1.30 -2.71
N GLU A 469 -35.77 2.00 -2.05
CA GLU A 469 -34.48 2.35 -2.62
C GLU A 469 -33.56 1.12 -2.67
N LEU A 470 -33.64 0.25 -1.65
CA LEU A 470 -32.90 -1.02 -1.57
C LEU A 470 -33.20 -1.94 -2.76
N MET A 471 -34.41 -1.91 -3.34
CA MET A 471 -34.78 -2.73 -4.50
C MET A 471 -33.86 -2.53 -5.72
N ARG A 472 -33.11 -1.41 -5.78
CA ARG A 472 -32.15 -1.11 -6.85
C ARG A 472 -30.73 -1.62 -6.57
N ALA A 473 -30.47 -2.11 -5.36
CA ALA A 473 -29.13 -2.46 -4.88
C ALA A 473 -29.05 -3.82 -4.16
N GLY A 474 -30.18 -4.47 -3.90
CA GLY A 474 -30.24 -5.71 -3.14
C GLY A 474 -31.38 -6.64 -3.53
N TRP A 475 -31.12 -7.95 -3.48
CA TRP A 475 -32.13 -9.00 -3.61
C TRP A 475 -32.55 -9.49 -2.23
N PHE A 476 -33.76 -9.18 -1.80
CA PHE A 476 -34.29 -9.53 -0.48
C PHE A 476 -35.72 -10.06 -0.61
N GLY A 477 -36.37 -10.43 0.50
CA GLY A 477 -37.65 -11.15 0.49
C GLY A 477 -38.75 -10.54 -0.38
N ALA A 478 -38.76 -9.22 -0.58
CA ALA A 478 -39.78 -8.54 -1.38
C ALA A 478 -39.56 -8.61 -2.90
N ASN A 479 -38.31 -8.73 -3.39
CA ASN A 479 -37.99 -8.66 -4.83
C ASN A 479 -37.22 -9.89 -5.35
N SER A 480 -36.73 -10.79 -4.49
CA SER A 480 -35.92 -11.94 -4.91
C SER A 480 -36.72 -13.04 -5.60
N GLY A 481 -38.04 -13.06 -5.47
CA GLY A 481 -38.86 -14.20 -5.92
C GLY A 481 -38.57 -15.50 -5.14
N GLY A 482 -37.98 -15.38 -3.95
CA GLY A 482 -37.68 -16.53 -3.08
C GLY A 482 -36.53 -17.40 -3.58
N ARG A 483 -35.53 -16.80 -4.26
CA ARG A 483 -34.30 -17.46 -4.76
C ARG A 483 -33.11 -16.51 -4.82
N THR A 484 -31.90 -17.06 -4.95
CA THR A 484 -30.70 -16.29 -5.32
C THR A 484 -30.76 -15.82 -6.78
N HIS A 485 -29.97 -14.79 -7.09
CA HIS A 485 -29.81 -14.23 -8.44
C HIS A 485 -28.33 -14.17 -8.84
N PRO A 486 -28.02 -14.05 -10.15
CA PRO A 486 -26.68 -13.79 -10.61
C PRO A 486 -26.08 -12.56 -9.91
N VAL A 487 -24.82 -12.69 -9.48
CA VAL A 487 -24.13 -11.57 -8.82
C VAL A 487 -23.96 -10.39 -9.77
N GLY A 488 -24.05 -9.17 -9.23
CA GLY A 488 -23.80 -7.95 -9.97
C GLY A 488 -24.93 -7.48 -10.91
N GLU A 489 -26.14 -8.03 -10.81
CA GLU A 489 -27.29 -7.58 -11.61
C GLU A 489 -27.89 -6.24 -11.17
N LEU A 490 -27.73 -5.88 -9.89
CA LEU A 490 -28.21 -4.63 -9.31
C LEU A 490 -27.08 -3.61 -9.16
N LYS A 491 -27.38 -2.41 -8.62
CA LYS A 491 -26.37 -1.34 -8.51
C LYS A 491 -25.30 -1.68 -7.48
N GLY A 492 -24.04 -1.55 -7.90
CA GLY A 492 -22.89 -1.53 -7.00
C GLY A 492 -22.78 -0.21 -6.23
N ASN A 493 -22.18 -0.27 -5.05
CA ASN A 493 -22.00 0.87 -4.16
C ASN A 493 -20.84 1.79 -4.59
N PRO A 494 -20.56 2.91 -3.90
CA PRO A 494 -19.46 3.84 -4.23
C PRO A 494 -18.06 3.23 -4.35
N PHE A 495 -17.78 2.10 -3.70
CA PHE A 495 -16.51 1.37 -3.86
C PHE A 495 -16.52 0.36 -5.01
N GLY A 496 -17.66 0.19 -5.70
CA GLY A 496 -17.83 -0.76 -6.79
C GLY A 496 -18.17 -2.18 -6.33
N LEU A 497 -18.71 -2.35 -5.11
CA LEU A 497 -19.12 -3.64 -4.57
C LEU A 497 -20.62 -3.89 -4.82
N TYR A 498 -20.96 -5.12 -5.18
CA TYR A 498 -22.32 -5.53 -5.51
C TYR A 498 -22.88 -6.50 -4.48
N ASP A 499 -24.20 -6.57 -4.40
CA ASP A 499 -24.96 -7.53 -3.59
C ASP A 499 -24.73 -7.41 -2.08
N ILE A 500 -24.05 -6.37 -1.61
CA ILE A 500 -23.70 -6.16 -0.20
C ILE A 500 -24.91 -5.90 0.73
N HIS A 501 -26.12 -5.81 0.15
CA HIS A 501 -27.40 -5.69 0.84
C HIS A 501 -28.42 -6.72 0.33
N GLY A 502 -28.14 -8.02 0.47
CA GLY A 502 -29.08 -9.09 0.13
C GLY A 502 -28.40 -10.20 -0.64
N ASN A 503 -29.15 -10.90 -1.49
CA ASN A 503 -28.78 -12.12 -2.19
C ASN A 503 -28.43 -13.25 -1.21
N VAL A 504 -27.25 -13.28 -0.60
CA VAL A 504 -26.92 -14.21 0.49
C VAL A 504 -26.30 -13.49 1.69
N TRP A 505 -26.49 -14.06 2.88
CA TRP A 505 -25.71 -13.66 4.05
C TRP A 505 -24.23 -13.91 3.77
N GLU A 506 -23.37 -13.01 4.21
CA GLU A 506 -21.92 -13.15 4.05
C GLU A 506 -21.26 -13.49 5.37
N TRP A 507 -20.59 -14.64 5.43
CA TRP A 507 -19.68 -14.96 6.53
C TRP A 507 -18.53 -13.94 6.60
N VAL A 508 -18.30 -13.40 7.81
CA VAL A 508 -17.10 -12.58 8.12
C VAL A 508 -16.18 -13.34 9.08
N GLN A 509 -14.99 -12.80 9.33
CA GLN A 509 -13.97 -13.46 10.14
C GLN A 509 -14.38 -13.62 11.62
N ASP A 510 -15.06 -12.61 12.15
CA ASP A 510 -15.25 -12.36 13.58
C ASP A 510 -16.08 -13.42 14.31
N GLY A 511 -15.71 -13.67 15.58
CA GLY A 511 -16.55 -14.40 16.53
C GLY A 511 -17.76 -13.57 16.96
N TRP A 512 -18.88 -14.25 17.23
CA TRP A 512 -20.07 -13.57 17.75
C TRP A 512 -19.99 -13.37 19.27
N GLU A 513 -20.18 -12.13 19.70
CA GLU A 513 -20.35 -11.75 21.10
C GLU A 513 -21.25 -10.52 21.19
N ALA A 514 -22.47 -10.68 21.73
CA ALA A 514 -23.51 -9.64 21.72
C ALA A 514 -23.09 -8.35 22.46
N THR A 515 -22.15 -8.45 23.40
CA THR A 515 -21.66 -7.30 24.18
C THR A 515 -20.39 -6.66 23.63
N TYR A 516 -19.86 -7.16 22.50
CA TYR A 516 -18.55 -6.77 21.99
C TYR A 516 -18.42 -5.26 21.73
N TYR A 517 -19.45 -4.61 21.17
CA TYR A 517 -19.40 -3.16 20.89
C TYR A 517 -19.38 -2.31 22.17
N GLY A 518 -19.89 -2.83 23.29
CA GLY A 518 -19.92 -2.12 24.56
C GLY A 518 -18.54 -1.68 25.04
N GLN A 519 -17.48 -2.39 24.64
CA GLN A 519 -16.11 -2.00 24.96
C GLN A 519 -15.65 -0.74 24.22
N PHE A 520 -16.33 -0.30 23.17
CA PHE A 520 -15.98 0.89 22.39
C PHE A 520 -16.83 2.12 22.75
N GLN A 521 -17.61 2.04 23.83
CA GLN A 521 -18.29 3.21 24.37
C GLN A 521 -17.28 4.33 24.63
N ASP A 522 -17.46 5.45 23.94
CA ASP A 522 -16.60 6.64 24.00
C ASP A 522 -15.14 6.44 23.57
N MET A 523 -14.84 5.33 22.87
CA MET A 523 -13.50 5.02 22.35
C MET A 523 -13.50 4.86 20.84
N VAL A 524 -12.34 5.14 20.24
CA VAL A 524 -12.09 4.85 18.83
C VAL A 524 -11.56 3.43 18.71
N ALA A 525 -12.27 2.58 17.98
CA ALA A 525 -11.83 1.23 17.64
C ALA A 525 -10.83 1.29 16.47
N ILE A 526 -9.61 0.80 16.67
CA ILE A 526 -8.57 0.76 15.62
C ILE A 526 -8.37 -0.70 15.20
N ASN A 527 -8.68 -1.01 13.94
CA ASN A 527 -8.70 -2.37 13.38
C ASN A 527 -9.38 -3.38 14.34
N PRO A 528 -10.62 -3.13 14.78
CA PRO A 528 -11.31 -4.09 15.66
C PRO A 528 -11.47 -5.43 14.95
N ASP A 529 -11.19 -6.49 15.69
CA ASP A 529 -11.32 -7.89 15.28
C ASP A 529 -11.80 -8.64 16.53
N ALA A 530 -13.05 -9.13 16.51
CA ALA A 530 -13.59 -9.88 17.63
C ALA A 530 -12.90 -11.25 17.69
N PRO A 531 -12.31 -11.65 18.84
CA PRO A 531 -11.46 -12.83 18.91
C PRO A 531 -12.14 -14.08 18.33
N PHE A 532 -11.36 -14.92 17.64
CA PHE A 532 -11.83 -16.22 17.12
C PHE A 532 -12.48 -17.12 18.19
N SER A 533 -12.16 -16.90 19.46
CA SER A 533 -12.67 -17.61 20.65
C SER A 533 -13.85 -16.94 21.33
N ALA A 534 -14.34 -15.80 20.82
CA ALA A 534 -15.55 -15.16 21.30
C ALA A 534 -16.76 -16.00 20.84
N GLY A 535 -17.40 -16.68 21.78
CA GLY A 535 -18.58 -17.51 21.54
C GLY A 535 -18.35 -18.82 20.77
N SER A 536 -19.43 -19.56 20.57
CA SER A 536 -19.50 -20.78 19.73
C SER A 536 -20.03 -20.51 18.31
N ALA A 537 -20.37 -19.26 18.00
CA ALA A 537 -20.96 -18.79 16.76
C ALA A 537 -20.08 -17.74 16.04
N ARG A 538 -20.38 -17.49 14.77
CA ARG A 538 -19.69 -16.51 13.90
C ARG A 538 -20.66 -15.47 13.40
N VAL A 539 -20.14 -14.27 13.12
CA VAL A 539 -20.94 -13.18 12.57
C VAL A 539 -21.25 -13.43 11.08
N ILE A 540 -22.48 -13.13 10.67
CA ILE A 540 -22.91 -12.98 9.27
C ILE A 540 -23.49 -11.58 9.03
N ARG A 541 -23.30 -11.05 7.82
CA ARG A 541 -23.71 -9.70 7.42
C ARG A 541 -24.48 -9.67 6.10
N GLY A 542 -25.20 -8.57 5.82
CA GLY A 542 -25.74 -8.25 4.48
C GLY A 542 -27.20 -8.60 4.22
N GLY A 543 -27.80 -9.50 4.98
CA GLY A 543 -29.15 -10.01 4.68
C GLY A 543 -29.13 -11.03 3.55
N SER A 544 -30.30 -11.52 3.13
CA SER A 544 -30.37 -12.48 2.02
C SER A 544 -31.69 -12.40 1.26
N TRP A 545 -31.78 -13.16 0.17
CA TRP A 545 -32.97 -13.29 -0.67
C TRP A 545 -34.25 -13.62 0.09
N PHE A 546 -34.16 -14.23 1.27
CA PHE A 546 -35.30 -14.70 2.05
C PHE A 546 -35.83 -13.66 3.04
N PHE A 547 -34.95 -12.83 3.61
CA PHE A 547 -35.29 -11.97 4.74
C PHE A 547 -35.83 -10.60 4.28
N PRO A 548 -36.65 -9.94 5.11
CA PRO A 548 -37.12 -8.58 4.80
C PRO A 548 -35.96 -7.56 4.85
N ALA A 549 -36.21 -6.39 4.29
CA ALA A 549 -35.22 -5.33 4.13
C ALA A 549 -34.54 -4.90 5.44
N SER A 550 -35.20 -5.06 6.60
CA SER A 550 -34.66 -4.77 7.94
C SER A 550 -33.41 -5.59 8.30
N PHE A 551 -33.21 -6.76 7.69
CA PHE A 551 -32.01 -7.60 7.87
C PHE A 551 -30.87 -7.19 6.93
N CYS A 552 -31.16 -6.42 5.88
CA CYS A 552 -30.17 -5.98 4.89
C CYS A 552 -29.49 -4.66 5.27
N ARG A 553 -29.71 -4.13 6.47
CA ARG A 553 -29.11 -2.85 6.92
C ARG A 553 -27.60 -2.98 7.03
N ALA A 554 -26.89 -1.90 6.75
CA ALA A 554 -25.43 -1.88 6.85
C ALA A 554 -24.89 -2.30 8.24
N SER A 555 -25.60 -1.91 9.30
CA SER A 555 -25.24 -2.24 10.70
C SER A 555 -25.79 -3.57 11.20
N PHE A 556 -26.76 -4.18 10.52
CA PHE A 556 -27.36 -5.40 11.06
C PHE A 556 -26.38 -6.57 10.95
N HIS A 557 -26.23 -7.27 12.07
CA HIS A 557 -25.37 -8.44 12.18
C HIS A 557 -26.11 -9.55 12.93
N HIS A 558 -25.87 -10.79 12.54
CA HIS A 558 -26.51 -11.96 13.13
C HIS A 558 -25.44 -13.01 13.42
N ASP A 559 -25.70 -13.92 14.35
CA ASP A 559 -24.85 -15.08 14.58
C ASP A 559 -25.33 -16.31 13.81
N ALA A 560 -24.39 -17.17 13.46
CA ALA A 560 -24.69 -18.51 13.01
C ALA A 560 -23.59 -19.49 13.43
N VAL A 561 -23.97 -20.75 13.66
CA VAL A 561 -23.02 -21.79 14.06
C VAL A 561 -22.03 -22.09 12.92
N PRO A 562 -20.71 -22.16 13.19
CA PRO A 562 -19.69 -22.17 12.14
C PRO A 562 -19.62 -23.47 11.32
N TRP A 563 -20.28 -24.54 11.77
CA TRP A 563 -20.39 -25.82 11.07
C TRP A 563 -21.74 -26.04 10.37
N GLY A 564 -22.71 -25.13 10.54
CA GLY A 564 -24.03 -25.22 9.90
C GLY A 564 -24.10 -24.33 8.65
N GLY A 565 -24.33 -24.92 7.48
CA GLY A 565 -24.60 -24.17 6.25
C GLY A 565 -26.07 -23.78 6.19
N GLY A 566 -26.41 -22.56 6.61
CA GLY A 566 -27.76 -22.03 6.42
C GLY A 566 -28.11 -21.93 4.93
N LEU A 567 -29.38 -22.18 4.57
CA LEU A 567 -29.90 -22.16 3.17
C LEU A 567 -29.69 -20.82 2.42
N SER A 568 -29.24 -19.79 3.12
CA SER A 568 -28.99 -18.47 2.55
C SER A 568 -27.64 -17.91 2.94
N ASN A 569 -26.72 -18.74 3.46
CA ASN A 569 -25.39 -18.30 3.88
C ASN A 569 -24.39 -18.61 2.77
N GLY A 570 -23.80 -17.54 2.23
CA GLY A 570 -22.63 -17.56 1.36
C GLY A 570 -21.49 -16.76 2.00
N PHE A 571 -20.61 -16.21 1.17
CA PHE A 571 -19.48 -15.41 1.65
C PHE A 571 -18.81 -14.63 0.53
N ARG A 572 -17.98 -13.68 0.93
CA ARG A 572 -17.05 -12.92 0.10
C ARG A 572 -15.65 -13.07 0.68
N VAL A 573 -14.64 -12.83 -0.15
CA VAL A 573 -13.24 -12.97 0.24
C VAL A 573 -12.51 -11.64 0.25
N SER A 574 -11.56 -11.52 1.17
CA SER A 574 -10.60 -10.43 1.29
C SER A 574 -9.18 -10.95 1.00
N LEU A 575 -8.33 -10.07 0.46
CA LEU A 575 -6.92 -10.34 0.17
C LEU A 575 -6.08 -9.12 0.53
N VAL A 576 -4.98 -9.31 1.26
CA VAL A 576 -4.10 -8.19 1.62
C VAL A 576 -3.33 -7.68 0.40
N VAL A 577 -3.02 -6.38 0.39
CA VAL A 577 -2.32 -5.74 -0.74
C VAL A 577 -0.97 -6.40 -1.05
N HIS A 578 -0.26 -6.87 -0.02
CA HIS A 578 1.01 -7.55 -0.21
C HIS A 578 0.88 -8.82 -1.05
N ALA A 579 -0.19 -9.60 -0.85
CA ALA A 579 -0.44 -10.80 -1.63
C ALA A 579 -0.82 -10.48 -3.08
N VAL A 580 -1.57 -9.41 -3.32
CA VAL A 580 -1.82 -8.93 -4.70
C VAL A 580 -0.51 -8.52 -5.38
N LYS A 581 0.37 -7.79 -4.69
CA LYS A 581 1.70 -7.44 -5.21
C LYS A 581 2.51 -8.68 -5.54
N ALA A 582 2.55 -9.65 -4.63
CA ALA A 582 3.27 -10.90 -4.81
C ALA A 582 2.71 -11.70 -5.99
N ALA A 583 1.38 -11.81 -6.11
CA ALA A 583 0.72 -12.51 -7.22
C ALA A 583 0.99 -11.81 -8.56
N ILE A 584 0.96 -10.48 -8.61
CA ILE A 584 1.32 -9.71 -9.83
C ILE A 584 2.80 -9.92 -10.18
N ALA A 585 3.69 -9.90 -9.19
CA ALA A 585 5.12 -10.12 -9.39
C ALA A 585 5.40 -11.56 -9.88
N GLU A 586 4.77 -12.56 -9.24
CA GLU A 586 4.94 -13.96 -9.61
C GLU A 586 4.42 -14.23 -11.02
N ARG A 587 3.25 -13.69 -11.43
CA ARG A 587 2.77 -13.82 -12.82
C ARG A 587 3.78 -13.31 -13.85
N LYS A 588 4.57 -12.28 -13.50
CA LYS A 588 5.61 -11.71 -14.38
C LYS A 588 6.88 -12.56 -14.45
N THR A 589 7.15 -13.35 -13.41
CA THR A 589 8.38 -14.15 -13.30
C THR A 589 8.13 -15.66 -13.36
N SER A 590 6.88 -16.10 -13.56
CA SER A 590 6.49 -17.50 -13.43
C SER A 590 7.18 -18.37 -14.50
N PRO A 591 7.56 -19.62 -14.20
CA PRO A 591 8.12 -20.54 -15.18
C PRO A 591 7.25 -20.67 -16.44
N GLU A 592 5.92 -20.62 -16.30
CA GLU A 592 4.96 -20.67 -17.40
C GLU A 592 5.03 -19.41 -18.26
N PHE A 593 5.12 -18.22 -17.67
CA PHE A 593 5.29 -16.99 -18.43
C PHE A 593 6.67 -16.92 -19.11
N GLN A 594 7.71 -17.40 -18.43
CA GLN A 594 9.05 -17.54 -19.00
C GLN A 594 9.07 -18.55 -20.16
N GLN A 595 8.35 -19.66 -20.03
CA GLN A 595 8.21 -20.64 -21.09
C GLN A 595 7.41 -20.07 -22.26
N TRP A 596 6.29 -19.39 -21.99
CA TRP A 596 5.52 -18.70 -23.01
C TRP A 596 6.37 -17.68 -23.78
N MET A 597 7.23 -16.90 -23.11
CA MET A 597 8.15 -15.98 -23.80
C MET A 597 9.13 -16.71 -24.71
N LYS A 598 9.67 -17.87 -24.28
CA LYS A 598 10.56 -18.70 -25.12
C LYS A 598 9.82 -19.27 -26.33
N ASP A 599 8.61 -19.78 -26.11
CA ASP A 599 7.79 -20.39 -27.15
C ASP A 599 7.39 -19.34 -28.20
N VAL A 600 6.99 -18.14 -27.76
CA VAL A 600 6.69 -17.03 -28.66
C VAL A 600 7.93 -16.57 -29.42
N ALA A 601 9.07 -16.38 -28.75
CA ALA A 601 10.31 -15.96 -29.41
C ALA A 601 10.78 -16.96 -30.49
N ALA A 602 10.39 -18.24 -30.41
CA ALA A 602 10.70 -19.27 -31.39
C ALA A 602 9.74 -19.29 -32.60
N GLN A 603 8.64 -18.52 -32.57
CA GLN A 603 7.66 -18.48 -33.66
C GLN A 603 8.08 -17.53 -34.78
N PRO A 604 7.49 -17.66 -35.99
CA PRO A 604 7.57 -16.65 -37.04
C PRO A 604 7.06 -15.28 -36.59
N ALA A 605 7.59 -14.19 -37.16
CA ALA A 605 7.31 -12.82 -36.69
C ALA A 605 5.82 -12.43 -36.69
N ASP A 606 5.01 -12.89 -37.64
CA ASP A 606 3.56 -12.66 -37.64
C ASP A 606 2.89 -13.31 -36.43
N LYS A 607 3.26 -14.55 -36.11
CA LYS A 607 2.75 -15.29 -34.95
C LYS A 607 3.23 -14.72 -33.63
N GLN A 608 4.46 -14.18 -33.60
CA GLN A 608 4.95 -13.43 -32.45
C GLN A 608 4.05 -12.23 -32.15
N VAL A 609 3.70 -11.43 -33.16
CA VAL A 609 2.85 -10.25 -32.98
C VAL A 609 1.46 -10.65 -32.48
N ASP A 610 0.84 -11.66 -33.10
CA ASP A 610 -0.49 -12.16 -32.68
C ASP A 610 -0.48 -12.63 -31.22
N ALA A 611 0.53 -13.41 -30.83
CA ALA A 611 0.66 -13.93 -29.47
C ALA A 611 0.88 -12.80 -28.46
N VAL A 612 1.76 -11.84 -28.79
CA VAL A 612 2.02 -10.67 -27.94
C VAL A 612 0.79 -9.79 -27.80
N ALA A 613 0.07 -9.51 -28.89
CA ALA A 613 -1.16 -8.70 -28.87
C ALA A 613 -2.24 -9.35 -27.99
N LYS A 614 -2.46 -10.67 -28.14
CA LYS A 614 -3.39 -11.42 -27.31
C LYS A 614 -2.98 -11.39 -25.84
N LYS A 615 -1.69 -11.59 -25.54
CA LYS A 615 -1.21 -11.57 -24.16
C LYS A 615 -1.25 -10.17 -23.53
N LEU A 616 -1.03 -9.13 -24.32
CA LEU A 616 -1.25 -7.74 -23.90
C LEU A 616 -2.72 -7.51 -23.54
N GLN A 617 -3.67 -8.00 -24.32
CA GLN A 617 -5.09 -7.91 -24.01
C GLN A 617 -5.47 -8.71 -22.74
N GLU A 618 -4.90 -9.90 -22.55
CA GLU A 618 -5.11 -10.70 -21.33
C GLU A 618 -4.63 -9.96 -20.06
N LEU A 619 -3.50 -9.27 -20.14
CA LEU A 619 -2.92 -8.53 -19.01
C LEU A 619 -3.48 -7.11 -18.86
N ASN A 620 -4.18 -6.60 -19.87
CA ASN A 620 -4.80 -5.28 -19.89
C ASN A 620 -6.24 -5.42 -20.42
N PRO A 621 -7.22 -5.81 -19.57
CA PRO A 621 -8.56 -6.20 -20.03
C PRO A 621 -9.32 -5.15 -20.87
N ASP A 622 -9.02 -3.86 -20.65
CA ASP A 622 -9.62 -2.74 -21.38
C ASP A 622 -8.86 -2.36 -22.67
N PHE A 623 -7.77 -3.07 -22.99
CA PHE A 623 -7.05 -2.92 -24.25
C PHE A 623 -7.78 -3.65 -25.38
N ASP A 624 -7.99 -2.97 -26.50
CA ASP A 624 -8.72 -3.50 -27.65
C ASP A 624 -7.96 -4.58 -28.44
N GLY A 625 -6.72 -4.89 -28.02
CA GLY A 625 -5.86 -5.89 -28.64
C GLY A 625 -5.19 -5.40 -29.93
N LYS A 626 -5.39 -4.14 -30.35
CA LYS A 626 -4.84 -3.64 -31.62
C LYS A 626 -3.42 -3.13 -31.47
N VAL A 627 -2.54 -3.69 -32.28
CA VAL A 627 -1.15 -3.26 -32.43
C VAL A 627 -0.82 -3.01 -33.90
N THR A 628 0.10 -2.09 -34.16
CA THR A 628 0.69 -1.87 -35.48
C THR A 628 2.16 -2.27 -35.43
N HIS A 629 2.70 -2.79 -36.52
CA HIS A 629 4.04 -3.36 -36.52
C HIS A 629 4.70 -3.30 -37.90
N THR A 630 6.02 -3.41 -37.92
CA THR A 630 6.82 -3.59 -39.13
C THR A 630 7.68 -4.83 -38.98
N ILE A 631 7.69 -5.71 -39.99
CA ILE A 631 8.60 -6.86 -40.06
C ILE A 631 9.72 -6.54 -41.05
N LYS A 632 10.96 -6.78 -40.66
CA LYS A 632 12.13 -6.70 -41.57
C LYS A 632 12.97 -7.95 -41.41
N ASN A 633 13.38 -8.54 -42.54
CA ASN A 633 14.19 -9.76 -42.57
C ASN A 633 13.61 -10.93 -41.74
N GLY A 634 12.28 -11.04 -41.68
CA GLY A 634 11.59 -12.09 -40.91
C GLY A 634 11.52 -11.86 -39.40
N GLU A 635 11.95 -10.68 -38.90
CA GLU A 635 11.91 -10.31 -37.49
C GLU A 635 10.96 -9.12 -37.26
N VAL A 636 10.29 -9.08 -36.10
CA VAL A 636 9.49 -7.91 -35.69
C VAL A 636 10.44 -6.75 -35.39
N PHE A 637 10.47 -5.77 -36.29
CA PHE A 637 11.41 -4.65 -36.24
C PHE A 637 10.87 -3.49 -35.40
N GLU A 638 9.59 -3.16 -35.56
CA GLU A 638 8.89 -2.10 -34.84
C GLU A 638 7.54 -2.60 -34.35
N LEU A 639 7.16 -2.20 -33.14
CA LEU A 639 5.84 -2.43 -32.56
C LEU A 639 5.32 -1.12 -32.00
N SER A 640 4.08 -0.77 -32.35
CA SER A 640 3.40 0.42 -31.86
C SER A 640 2.00 0.07 -31.35
N LEU A 641 1.66 0.56 -30.16
CA LEU A 641 0.35 0.38 -29.55
C LEU A 641 -0.21 1.71 -29.01
N PHE A 642 -1.54 1.81 -28.98
CA PHE A 642 -2.27 2.96 -28.43
C PHE A 642 -2.68 2.65 -26.99
N VAL A 643 -2.30 3.50 -26.03
CA VAL A 643 -2.20 3.10 -24.60
C VAL A 643 -3.15 3.81 -23.65
N GLU A 644 -4.34 4.18 -24.13
CA GLU A 644 -5.40 4.67 -23.25
C GLU A 644 -5.72 3.69 -22.11
N HIS A 645 -5.51 2.38 -22.35
CA HIS A 645 -5.80 1.30 -21.39
C HIS A 645 -4.67 0.27 -21.22
N VAL A 646 -3.40 0.60 -21.52
CA VAL A 646 -2.27 -0.33 -21.37
C VAL A 646 -1.32 0.12 -20.27
N SER A 647 -1.15 -0.72 -19.25
CA SER A 647 -0.23 -0.50 -18.12
C SER A 647 0.84 -1.58 -18.00
N ASP A 648 0.56 -2.81 -18.45
CA ASP A 648 1.48 -3.94 -18.44
C ASP A 648 1.95 -4.30 -19.86
N ILE A 649 3.20 -3.98 -20.15
CA ILE A 649 3.86 -4.30 -21.44
C ILE A 649 4.82 -5.49 -21.34
N SER A 650 4.74 -6.30 -20.28
CA SER A 650 5.60 -7.50 -20.09
C SER A 650 5.66 -8.42 -21.32
N PRO A 651 4.56 -8.66 -22.06
CA PRO A 651 4.59 -9.52 -23.24
C PRO A 651 5.50 -9.03 -24.37
N VAL A 652 5.78 -7.73 -24.46
CA VAL A 652 6.65 -7.14 -25.50
C VAL A 652 8.07 -7.74 -25.44
N ARG A 653 8.49 -8.22 -24.26
CA ARG A 653 9.81 -8.84 -24.06
C ARG A 653 10.02 -10.12 -24.88
N ALA A 654 8.95 -10.77 -25.33
CA ALA A 654 9.04 -11.93 -26.23
C ALA A 654 9.59 -11.56 -27.62
N LEU A 655 9.53 -10.27 -28.01
CA LEU A 655 10.05 -9.75 -29.27
C LEU A 655 11.55 -9.41 -29.12
N THR A 656 12.38 -10.44 -29.02
CA THR A 656 13.81 -10.31 -28.65
C THR A 656 14.64 -9.45 -29.60
N GLN A 657 14.20 -9.30 -30.85
CA GLN A 657 14.90 -8.57 -31.92
C GLN A 657 14.40 -7.13 -32.13
N LEU A 658 13.41 -6.70 -31.34
CA LEU A 658 12.72 -5.42 -31.50
C LEU A 658 13.68 -4.24 -31.49
N LYS A 659 13.58 -3.36 -32.49
CA LYS A 659 14.42 -2.15 -32.66
C LYS A 659 13.69 -0.86 -32.34
N GLY A 660 12.39 -0.79 -32.64
CA GLY A 660 11.56 0.37 -32.33
C GLY A 660 10.36 -0.01 -31.49
N PHE A 661 10.09 0.78 -30.46
CA PHE A 661 8.89 0.63 -29.63
C PHE A 661 8.18 1.97 -29.51
N SER A 662 6.91 2.03 -29.89
CA SER A 662 6.09 3.23 -29.76
C SER A 662 4.83 2.96 -28.94
N CYS A 663 4.51 3.90 -28.07
CA CYS A 663 3.48 3.78 -27.07
C CYS A 663 2.90 5.17 -26.80
N ASN A 664 1.76 5.49 -27.41
CA ASN A 664 1.18 6.85 -27.39
C ASN A 664 -0.29 6.82 -26.95
N SER A 665 -0.76 7.93 -26.35
CA SER A 665 -2.17 8.13 -25.94
C SER A 665 -2.70 9.50 -26.38
N SER A 666 -4.01 9.62 -26.50
CA SER A 666 -4.76 10.85 -26.82
C SER A 666 -4.94 11.80 -25.63
N SER A 667 -5.10 11.28 -24.41
CA SER A 667 -5.65 12.08 -23.30
C SER A 667 -5.05 11.81 -21.91
N ARG A 668 -4.34 10.69 -21.72
CA ARG A 668 -3.41 10.30 -20.62
C ARG A 668 -3.32 8.77 -20.61
N GLY A 669 -2.24 8.19 -21.14
CA GLY A 669 -2.04 6.74 -21.13
C GLY A 669 -1.87 6.18 -19.72
N GLN A 670 -1.91 4.86 -19.57
CA GLN A 670 -1.71 4.20 -18.27
C GLN A 670 -0.29 3.67 -18.04
N LEU A 671 0.56 3.65 -19.08
CA LEU A 671 1.90 3.10 -19.00
C LEU A 671 2.79 3.94 -18.06
N ALA A 672 3.25 3.34 -16.96
CA ALA A 672 4.19 3.98 -16.03
C ALA A 672 5.54 3.25 -15.90
N ASN A 673 5.56 1.94 -16.19
CA ASN A 673 6.72 1.09 -15.95
C ASN A 673 7.38 0.62 -17.25
N LEU A 674 8.64 0.99 -17.46
CA LEU A 674 9.44 0.61 -18.63
C LEU A 674 10.31 -0.63 -18.41
N SER A 675 10.35 -1.22 -17.20
CA SER A 675 11.23 -2.35 -16.91
C SER A 675 11.11 -3.54 -17.86
N PRO A 676 9.94 -3.86 -18.46
CA PRO A 676 9.87 -4.93 -19.46
C PRO A 676 10.78 -4.74 -20.68
N LEU A 677 11.05 -3.50 -21.06
CA LEU A 677 11.87 -3.15 -22.23
C LEU A 677 13.38 -3.29 -21.96
N GLN A 678 13.78 -3.38 -20.69
CA GLN A 678 15.18 -3.42 -20.31
C GLN A 678 15.90 -4.61 -20.94
N GLY A 679 17.00 -4.32 -21.64
CA GLY A 679 17.84 -5.31 -22.31
C GLY A 679 17.43 -5.64 -23.73
N LEU A 680 16.29 -5.15 -24.23
CA LEU A 680 15.95 -5.26 -25.66
C LEU A 680 16.89 -4.39 -26.50
N PRO A 681 17.18 -4.77 -27.76
CA PRO A 681 18.13 -4.06 -28.59
C PRO A 681 17.50 -2.84 -29.29
N LEU A 682 16.68 -2.07 -28.56
CA LEU A 682 15.96 -0.91 -29.08
C LEU A 682 16.92 0.22 -29.46
N THR A 683 16.71 0.79 -30.64
CA THR A 683 17.40 1.97 -31.16
C THR A 683 16.51 3.21 -31.17
N ALA A 684 15.19 3.05 -31.04
CA ALA A 684 14.23 4.14 -30.92
C ALA A 684 13.09 3.78 -29.94
N ILE A 685 12.70 4.75 -29.12
CA ILE A 685 11.55 4.63 -28.22
C ILE A 685 10.70 5.90 -28.23
N THR A 686 9.38 5.71 -28.27
CA THR A 686 8.37 6.77 -28.14
C THR A 686 7.37 6.36 -27.07
N ILE A 687 7.23 7.16 -26.01
CA ILE A 687 6.35 6.90 -24.85
C ILE A 687 5.52 8.14 -24.50
N GLU A 688 5.05 8.85 -25.51
CA GLU A 688 4.43 10.17 -25.33
C GLU A 688 3.04 10.09 -24.71
N ASN A 689 2.65 11.11 -23.94
CA ASN A 689 1.35 11.21 -23.27
C ASN A 689 1.11 10.06 -22.27
N THR A 690 2.15 9.67 -21.52
CA THR A 690 2.09 8.59 -20.51
C THR A 690 2.54 9.07 -19.13
N PRO A 691 2.15 8.42 -18.02
CA PRO A 691 2.56 8.80 -16.66
C PRO A 691 3.99 8.40 -16.31
N VAL A 692 4.79 7.90 -17.26
CA VAL A 692 6.20 7.53 -17.05
C VAL A 692 6.96 8.69 -16.40
N SER A 693 7.68 8.38 -15.32
CA SER A 693 8.59 9.30 -14.64
C SER A 693 10.01 8.76 -14.50
N ASP A 694 10.18 7.43 -14.58
CA ASP A 694 11.46 6.76 -14.41
C ASP A 694 11.98 6.18 -15.73
N LEU A 695 13.16 6.64 -16.14
CA LEU A 695 13.86 6.18 -17.35
C LEU A 695 14.96 5.16 -17.03
N SER A 696 15.10 4.70 -15.78
CA SER A 696 16.16 3.79 -15.34
C SER A 696 16.28 2.52 -16.19
N ALA A 697 15.17 1.98 -16.66
CA ALA A 697 15.12 0.82 -17.54
C ALA A 697 15.82 1.04 -18.90
N LEU A 698 15.97 2.29 -19.33
CA LEU A 698 16.61 2.66 -20.60
C LEU A 698 18.14 2.77 -20.50
N LYS A 699 18.69 2.79 -19.29
CA LYS A 699 20.11 3.06 -19.04
C LYS A 699 21.00 2.05 -19.78
N GLY A 700 21.90 2.57 -20.60
CA GLY A 700 22.88 1.77 -21.35
C GLY A 700 22.32 1.07 -22.59
N MET A 701 21.06 1.28 -22.96
CA MET A 701 20.48 0.75 -24.20
C MET A 701 21.04 1.49 -25.43
N PRO A 702 21.09 0.87 -26.62
CA PRO A 702 21.67 1.47 -27.83
C PRO A 702 20.72 2.47 -28.51
N LEU A 703 19.98 3.27 -27.73
CA LEU A 703 18.99 4.22 -28.24
C LEU A 703 19.68 5.40 -28.93
N THR A 704 19.16 5.73 -30.11
CA THR A 704 19.56 6.89 -30.92
C THR A 704 18.46 7.96 -30.98
N SER A 705 17.23 7.58 -30.60
CA SER A 705 16.06 8.44 -30.55
C SER A 705 15.21 8.12 -29.32
N VAL A 706 14.95 9.12 -28.49
CA VAL A 706 14.05 9.02 -27.34
C VAL A 706 13.01 10.12 -27.44
N SER A 707 11.74 9.74 -27.42
CA SER A 707 10.63 10.66 -27.24
C SER A 707 9.80 10.30 -26.01
N CYS A 708 9.77 11.21 -25.04
CA CYS A 708 8.96 11.09 -23.82
C CYS A 708 8.21 12.39 -23.53
N GLY A 709 7.70 13.03 -24.59
CA GLY A 709 6.85 14.21 -24.48
C GLY A 709 5.54 13.96 -23.73
N ALA A 710 5.02 14.97 -23.05
CA ALA A 710 3.84 14.93 -22.19
C ALA A 710 3.89 13.80 -21.15
N THR A 711 5.08 13.53 -20.60
CA THR A 711 5.29 12.58 -19.49
C THR A 711 5.63 13.28 -18.18
N ARG A 712 5.78 12.50 -17.09
CA ARG A 712 6.19 12.99 -15.76
C ARG A 712 7.70 12.94 -15.55
N VAL A 713 8.47 12.72 -16.61
CA VAL A 713 9.94 12.70 -16.54
C VAL A 713 10.45 14.06 -16.07
N SER A 714 11.36 14.02 -15.10
CA SER A 714 12.10 15.19 -14.61
C SER A 714 13.61 14.92 -14.48
N ASP A 715 14.01 13.65 -14.49
CA ASP A 715 15.39 13.20 -14.31
C ASP A 715 15.87 12.52 -15.59
N LEU A 716 16.88 13.12 -16.23
CA LEU A 716 17.49 12.61 -17.45
C LEU A 716 18.80 11.86 -17.21
N SER A 717 19.25 11.72 -15.96
CA SER A 717 20.49 11.00 -15.63
C SER A 717 20.56 9.56 -16.17
N PRO A 718 19.45 8.80 -16.32
CA PRO A 718 19.50 7.48 -16.95
C PRO A 718 19.96 7.52 -18.42
N LEU A 719 19.84 8.67 -19.09
CA LEU A 719 20.23 8.85 -20.49
C LEU A 719 21.72 9.20 -20.67
N GLN A 720 22.48 9.39 -19.60
CA GLN A 720 23.86 9.83 -19.67
C GLN A 720 24.75 8.90 -20.50
N GLY A 721 25.53 9.48 -21.41
CA GLY A 721 26.47 8.76 -22.27
C GLY A 721 25.83 7.97 -23.43
N MET A 722 24.51 8.05 -23.61
CA MET A 722 23.81 7.33 -24.68
C MET A 722 24.02 7.97 -26.05
N PRO A 723 24.02 7.20 -27.17
CA PRO A 723 24.33 7.70 -28.51
C PRO A 723 23.13 8.41 -29.17
N LEU A 724 22.43 9.26 -28.40
CA LEU A 724 21.23 9.96 -28.86
C LEU A 724 21.57 11.00 -29.93
N THR A 725 20.74 11.02 -30.97
CA THR A 725 20.73 12.02 -32.05
C THR A 725 19.45 12.86 -32.04
N VAL A 726 18.38 12.34 -31.45
CA VAL A 726 17.08 13.00 -31.28
C VAL A 726 16.60 12.80 -29.86
N LEU A 727 16.23 13.89 -29.19
CA LEU A 727 15.66 13.87 -27.84
C LEU A 727 14.44 14.80 -27.77
N THR A 728 13.28 14.21 -27.48
CA THR A 728 12.00 14.94 -27.39
C THR A 728 11.43 14.80 -25.97
N LEU A 729 11.20 15.94 -25.33
CA LEU A 729 10.87 16.14 -23.92
C LEU A 729 9.73 17.16 -23.74
N TYR A 730 8.92 17.42 -24.78
CA TYR A 730 7.92 18.48 -24.71
C TYR A 730 6.94 18.25 -23.55
N GLY A 731 6.46 19.28 -22.86
CA GLY A 731 5.47 19.13 -21.78
C GLY A 731 5.92 18.29 -20.57
N THR A 732 7.22 18.08 -20.38
CA THR A 732 7.78 17.36 -19.22
C THR A 732 8.11 18.31 -18.07
N SER A 733 8.52 17.77 -16.90
CA SER A 733 8.95 18.58 -15.75
C SER A 733 10.47 18.77 -15.67
N VAL A 734 11.18 18.52 -16.77
CA VAL A 734 12.64 18.68 -16.86
C VAL A 734 13.02 20.15 -16.68
N THR A 735 14.04 20.37 -15.84
CA THR A 735 14.67 21.68 -15.60
C THR A 735 16.13 21.67 -16.01
N ASP A 736 16.83 20.58 -15.71
CA ASP A 736 18.24 20.37 -16.02
C ASP A 736 18.41 19.48 -17.25
N ILE A 737 19.08 20.01 -18.28
CA ILE A 737 19.47 19.31 -19.50
C ILE A 737 20.98 19.08 -19.58
N SER A 738 21.73 19.24 -18.47
CA SER A 738 23.19 19.07 -18.40
C SER A 738 23.70 17.77 -19.03
N VAL A 739 22.91 16.69 -18.92
CA VAL A 739 23.21 15.37 -19.48
C VAL A 739 23.45 15.37 -21.00
N VAL A 740 22.91 16.35 -21.74
CA VAL A 740 23.00 16.37 -23.20
C VAL A 740 24.36 16.85 -23.71
N LYS A 741 25.21 17.43 -22.85
CA LYS A 741 26.49 18.05 -23.23
C LYS A 741 27.42 17.11 -24.03
N GLU A 742 27.43 15.84 -23.67
CA GLU A 742 28.30 14.82 -24.27
C GLU A 742 27.61 14.08 -25.44
N MET A 743 26.33 14.37 -25.69
CA MET A 743 25.55 13.72 -26.74
C MET A 743 25.74 14.39 -28.10
N LYS A 744 25.66 13.61 -29.17
CA LYS A 744 25.73 14.10 -30.56
C LYS A 744 24.33 14.42 -31.10
N LEU A 745 23.54 15.17 -30.34
CA LEU A 745 22.18 15.53 -30.71
C LEU A 745 22.18 16.40 -31.97
N LYS A 746 21.31 16.03 -32.92
CA LYS A 746 20.97 16.84 -34.10
C LYS A 746 19.70 17.64 -33.88
N ARG A 747 18.79 17.14 -33.03
CA ARG A 747 17.54 17.82 -32.68
C ARG A 747 17.23 17.61 -31.21
N ILE A 748 16.78 18.68 -30.56
CA ILE A 748 16.26 18.64 -29.20
C ILE A 748 14.95 19.43 -29.13
N ASN A 749 13.93 18.84 -28.54
CA ASN A 749 12.65 19.49 -28.29
C ASN A 749 12.34 19.36 -26.80
N PHE A 750 12.25 20.49 -26.10
CA PHE A 750 11.85 20.56 -24.70
C PHE A 750 10.77 21.64 -24.50
N GLY A 751 9.98 21.93 -25.53
CA GLY A 751 8.90 22.91 -25.45
C GLY A 751 7.86 22.56 -24.38
N GLY A 752 7.41 23.52 -23.58
CA GLY A 752 6.47 23.31 -22.47
C GLY A 752 7.11 22.64 -21.25
N SER A 753 8.43 22.45 -21.24
CA SER A 753 9.19 22.04 -20.06
C SER A 753 9.57 23.24 -19.17
N ARG A 754 10.38 23.01 -18.14
CA ARG A 754 10.85 24.03 -17.19
C ARG A 754 12.32 24.42 -17.42
N VAL A 755 12.89 24.05 -18.56
CA VAL A 755 14.27 24.43 -18.93
C VAL A 755 14.33 25.94 -19.17
N SER A 756 15.31 26.60 -18.56
CA SER A 756 15.54 28.05 -18.72
C SER A 756 16.95 28.40 -19.21
N ASP A 757 17.91 27.51 -19.01
CA ASP A 757 19.32 27.72 -19.34
C ASP A 757 19.72 26.92 -20.58
N LEU A 758 20.20 27.62 -21.61
CA LEU A 758 20.66 27.02 -22.87
C LEU A 758 22.18 26.87 -22.95
N SER A 759 22.92 27.25 -21.90
CA SER A 759 24.40 27.26 -21.90
C SER A 759 25.01 25.92 -22.30
N VAL A 760 24.37 24.81 -21.91
CA VAL A 760 24.84 23.46 -22.27
C VAL A 760 24.78 23.16 -23.77
N LEU A 761 23.92 23.87 -24.52
CA LEU A 761 23.74 23.65 -25.96
C LEU A 761 24.83 24.32 -26.81
N GLN A 762 25.64 25.19 -26.22
CA GLN A 762 26.66 25.95 -26.93
C GLN A 762 27.64 25.02 -27.66
N GLY A 763 27.79 25.23 -28.97
CA GLY A 763 28.72 24.47 -29.81
C GLY A 763 28.27 23.04 -30.16
N MET A 764 27.08 22.61 -29.73
CA MET A 764 26.54 21.31 -30.11
C MET A 764 26.20 21.26 -31.62
N PRO A 765 26.22 20.07 -32.27
CA PRO A 765 25.92 19.91 -33.70
C PRO A 765 24.39 19.90 -33.98
N LEU A 766 23.65 20.76 -33.29
CA LEU A 766 22.20 20.86 -33.42
C LEU A 766 21.82 21.53 -34.74
N THR A 767 20.76 21.02 -35.34
CA THR A 767 20.09 21.56 -36.53
C THR A 767 18.69 22.05 -36.23
N GLY A 768 18.12 21.65 -35.08
CA GLY A 768 16.79 22.05 -34.63
C GLY A 768 16.70 22.14 -33.12
N VAL A 769 16.15 23.25 -32.63
CA VAL A 769 15.86 23.48 -31.20
C VAL A 769 14.41 23.94 -31.06
N ASN A 770 13.64 23.27 -30.20
CA ASN A 770 12.31 23.72 -29.80
C ASN A 770 12.28 23.95 -28.29
N CYS A 771 12.10 25.21 -27.90
CA CYS A 771 11.94 25.67 -26.52
C CYS A 771 10.61 26.42 -26.33
N ASN A 772 9.61 26.18 -27.18
CA ASN A 772 8.30 26.83 -27.12
C ASN A 772 7.69 26.71 -25.72
N GLY A 773 7.10 27.76 -25.14
CA GLY A 773 6.39 27.62 -23.86
C GLY A 773 7.28 27.38 -22.64
N THR A 774 8.59 27.65 -22.74
CA THR A 774 9.56 27.49 -21.65
C THR A 774 9.97 28.83 -21.03
N PRO A 775 10.55 28.85 -19.81
CA PRO A 775 11.06 30.08 -19.19
C PRO A 775 12.33 30.68 -19.83
N VAL A 776 12.83 30.15 -20.94
CA VAL A 776 14.03 30.64 -21.64
C VAL A 776 13.90 32.14 -21.96
N SER A 777 14.96 32.90 -21.68
CA SER A 777 15.01 34.35 -21.94
C SER A 777 16.23 34.77 -22.77
N ASP A 778 17.31 33.99 -22.74
CA ASP A 778 18.57 34.29 -23.41
C ASP A 778 18.89 33.26 -24.49
N LEU A 779 19.01 33.73 -25.74
CA LEU A 779 19.41 32.92 -26.89
C LEU A 779 20.91 33.03 -27.22
N SER A 780 21.68 33.84 -26.48
CA SER A 780 23.11 34.04 -26.69
C SER A 780 23.93 32.74 -26.74
N PRO A 781 23.64 31.70 -25.94
CA PRO A 781 24.34 30.41 -26.04
C PRO A 781 24.23 29.74 -27.42
N LEU A 782 23.22 30.09 -28.22
CA LEU A 782 23.01 29.50 -29.54
C LEU A 782 23.81 30.19 -30.65
N ARG A 783 24.43 31.35 -30.39
CA ARG A 783 25.07 32.20 -31.41
C ARG A 783 26.06 31.42 -32.27
N GLY A 784 25.94 31.58 -33.60
CA GLY A 784 26.84 30.96 -34.58
C GLY A 784 26.62 29.47 -34.85
N MET A 785 25.61 28.85 -34.23
CA MET A 785 25.24 27.46 -34.54
C MET A 785 24.57 27.31 -35.91
N ALA A 786 24.61 26.11 -36.49
CA ALA A 786 24.05 25.80 -37.81
C ALA A 786 22.57 25.37 -37.76
N LEU A 787 21.74 26.09 -36.99
CA LEU A 787 20.32 25.76 -36.84
C LEU A 787 19.57 26.03 -38.15
N THR A 788 18.73 25.07 -38.55
CA THR A 788 17.78 25.20 -39.67
C THR A 788 16.33 25.35 -39.18
N SER A 789 16.06 25.01 -37.92
CA SER A 789 14.75 25.17 -37.29
C SER A 789 14.89 25.66 -35.85
N MET A 790 14.11 26.68 -35.48
CA MET A 790 14.03 27.23 -34.12
C MET A 790 12.59 27.55 -33.76
N ASP A 791 12.13 27.09 -32.60
CA ASP A 791 10.84 27.49 -32.04
C ASP A 791 11.04 28.04 -30.62
N CYS A 792 10.85 29.35 -30.46
CA CYS A 792 10.93 30.08 -29.20
C CYS A 792 9.64 30.87 -28.90
N GLN A 793 8.48 30.49 -29.45
CA GLN A 793 7.23 31.14 -29.08
C GLN A 793 6.82 30.84 -27.64
N ASN A 794 6.01 31.70 -27.05
CA ASN A 794 5.56 31.59 -25.66
C ASN A 794 6.73 31.48 -24.67
N THR A 795 7.85 32.15 -24.95
CA THR A 795 9.02 32.20 -24.05
C THR A 795 9.19 33.59 -23.44
N LYS A 796 10.27 33.79 -22.68
CA LYS A 796 10.68 35.11 -22.17
C LYS A 796 11.73 35.77 -23.07
N VAL A 797 11.96 35.25 -24.27
CA VAL A 797 12.95 35.79 -25.20
C VAL A 797 12.49 37.17 -25.68
N THR A 798 13.36 38.15 -25.52
CA THR A 798 13.11 39.52 -25.98
C THR A 798 14.09 39.99 -27.05
N ASP A 799 15.14 39.22 -27.33
CA ASP A 799 16.19 39.55 -28.28
C ASP A 799 16.44 38.37 -29.23
N LEU A 800 16.17 38.59 -30.52
CA LEU A 800 16.40 37.61 -31.58
C LEU A 800 17.75 37.81 -32.28
N THR A 801 18.52 38.85 -31.94
CA THR A 801 19.82 39.12 -32.57
C THR A 801 20.83 37.96 -32.46
N PRO A 802 20.83 37.11 -31.41
CA PRO A 802 21.72 35.94 -31.37
C PRO A 802 21.52 34.95 -32.52
N LEU A 803 20.35 34.97 -33.17
CA LEU A 803 20.02 34.06 -34.28
C LEU A 803 20.54 34.57 -35.64
N ILE A 804 20.94 35.83 -35.76
CA ILE A 804 21.34 36.44 -37.04
C ILE A 804 22.52 35.65 -37.66
N GLY A 805 22.43 35.40 -38.96
CA GLY A 805 23.46 34.68 -39.74
C GLY A 805 23.33 33.16 -39.72
N MET A 806 22.40 32.59 -38.94
CA MET A 806 22.09 31.16 -38.98
C MET A 806 21.32 30.78 -40.25
N PRO A 807 21.49 29.54 -40.77
CA PRO A 807 20.79 29.05 -41.96
C PRO A 807 19.34 28.60 -41.65
N LEU A 808 18.60 29.39 -40.86
CA LEU A 808 17.24 29.09 -40.44
C LEU A 808 16.29 29.05 -41.64
N LYS A 809 15.56 27.93 -41.77
CA LYS A 809 14.46 27.74 -42.73
C LYS A 809 13.10 27.91 -42.06
N ASP A 810 13.01 27.53 -40.78
CA ASP A 810 11.78 27.60 -40.01
C ASP A 810 12.04 28.30 -38.67
N LEU A 811 11.38 29.43 -38.44
CA LEU A 811 11.52 30.21 -37.21
C LEU A 811 10.14 30.58 -36.65
N HIS A 812 9.86 30.12 -35.44
CA HIS A 812 8.67 30.49 -34.69
C HIS A 812 9.06 31.33 -33.48
N CYS A 813 8.53 32.55 -33.40
CA CYS A 813 8.81 33.51 -32.32
C CYS A 813 7.59 34.39 -31.98
N ASP A 814 7.58 34.96 -30.78
CA ASP A 814 6.58 35.94 -30.35
C ASP A 814 6.85 37.30 -31.03
N PHE A 815 6.42 37.39 -32.29
CA PHE A 815 6.73 38.50 -33.19
C PHE A 815 6.13 39.83 -32.73
N ILE A 816 7.00 40.84 -32.58
CA ILE A 816 6.66 42.23 -32.30
C ILE A 816 7.18 43.09 -33.45
N PRO A 817 6.30 43.69 -34.29
CA PRO A 817 6.70 44.41 -35.50
C PRO A 817 7.81 45.47 -35.30
N ALA A 818 7.71 46.29 -34.25
CA ALA A 818 8.66 47.37 -33.98
C ALA A 818 10.06 46.87 -33.57
N ARG A 819 10.17 45.62 -33.11
CA ARG A 819 11.41 45.02 -32.59
C ARG A 819 12.05 44.06 -33.60
N ASP A 820 11.22 43.26 -34.27
CA ASP A 820 11.68 42.04 -34.94
C ASP A 820 11.72 42.14 -36.46
N THR A 821 11.07 43.14 -37.07
CA THR A 821 10.91 43.21 -38.54
C THR A 821 12.25 43.22 -39.26
N GLU A 822 13.19 44.07 -38.84
CA GLU A 822 14.52 44.17 -39.46
C GLU A 822 15.32 42.88 -39.27
N ILE A 823 15.26 42.29 -38.06
CA ILE A 823 15.93 41.05 -37.73
C ILE A 823 15.41 39.91 -38.61
N LEU A 824 14.09 39.71 -38.68
CA LEU A 824 13.49 38.64 -39.49
C LEU A 824 13.75 38.81 -40.99
N ARG A 825 13.75 40.04 -41.52
CA ARG A 825 14.09 40.33 -42.93
C ARG A 825 15.57 40.13 -43.27
N SER A 826 16.45 40.11 -42.26
CA SER A 826 17.87 39.83 -42.45
C SER A 826 18.11 38.38 -42.86
N PHE A 827 17.25 37.44 -42.46
CA PHE A 827 17.35 36.04 -42.86
C PHE A 827 16.90 35.83 -44.30
N LYS A 828 17.80 35.31 -45.15
CA LYS A 828 17.52 35.02 -46.57
C LYS A 828 17.02 33.60 -46.81
N THR A 829 17.12 32.74 -45.81
CA THR A 829 16.81 31.30 -45.90
C THR A 829 15.44 30.93 -45.33
N LEU A 830 14.73 31.86 -44.69
CA LEU A 830 13.44 31.57 -44.05
C LEU A 830 12.38 31.19 -45.09
N GLU A 831 11.91 29.95 -44.99
CA GLU A 831 10.81 29.39 -45.76
C GLU A 831 9.49 29.53 -44.99
N LYS A 832 9.54 29.41 -43.65
CA LYS A 832 8.38 29.52 -42.75
C LYS A 832 8.65 30.41 -41.55
N ILE A 833 7.63 31.19 -41.18
CA ILE A 833 7.60 32.05 -40.00
C ILE A 833 6.25 31.84 -39.31
N ASN A 834 6.25 31.48 -38.02
CA ASN A 834 5.05 31.25 -37.20
C ASN A 834 4.03 30.35 -37.91
N TYR A 835 4.52 29.18 -38.34
CA TYR A 835 3.81 28.11 -39.06
C TYR A 835 3.24 28.48 -40.43
N LYS A 836 3.52 29.69 -40.94
CA LYS A 836 3.09 30.15 -42.27
C LYS A 836 4.26 30.22 -43.24
N PRO A 837 4.05 30.03 -44.55
CA PRO A 837 5.05 30.39 -45.56
C PRO A 837 5.49 31.85 -45.38
N ALA A 838 6.79 32.14 -45.47
CA ALA A 838 7.34 33.47 -45.19
C ALA A 838 6.67 34.59 -46.01
N ALA A 839 6.39 34.33 -47.30
CA ALA A 839 5.68 35.28 -48.15
C ALA A 839 4.25 35.59 -47.66
N GLU A 840 3.53 34.59 -47.16
CA GLU A 840 2.19 34.78 -46.58
C GLU A 840 2.26 35.52 -45.24
N PHE A 841 3.25 35.21 -44.41
CA PHE A 841 3.48 35.91 -43.15
C PHE A 841 3.68 37.42 -43.39
N TRP A 842 4.59 37.81 -44.28
CA TRP A 842 4.86 39.21 -44.59
C TRP A 842 3.65 39.92 -45.20
N LYS A 843 2.91 39.24 -46.09
CA LYS A 843 1.66 39.79 -46.63
C LYS A 843 0.66 40.12 -45.50
N ASN A 844 0.56 39.28 -44.47
CA ASN A 844 -0.34 39.52 -43.34
C ASN A 844 0.16 40.66 -42.43
N VAL A 845 1.46 40.82 -42.25
CA VAL A 845 2.06 41.90 -41.45
C VAL A 845 1.94 43.27 -42.15
N GLU A 846 2.05 43.29 -43.48
CA GLU A 846 2.03 44.51 -44.31
C GLU A 846 0.62 44.93 -44.74
N SER A 847 -0.37 44.05 -44.56
CA SER A 847 -1.76 44.40 -44.83
C SER A 847 -2.28 45.35 -43.74
N PRO A 848 -2.90 46.49 -44.09
CA PRO A 848 -3.49 47.39 -43.12
C PRO A 848 -4.55 46.63 -42.30
N PRO A 849 -4.70 46.91 -40.99
CA PRO A 849 -5.73 46.27 -40.18
C PRO A 849 -7.10 46.51 -40.82
N PRO A 850 -8.02 45.53 -40.81
CA PRO A 850 -9.35 45.73 -41.36
C PRO A 850 -9.99 46.91 -40.63
N VAL A 851 -10.41 47.92 -41.41
CA VAL A 851 -11.22 49.03 -40.91
C VAL A 851 -12.46 48.41 -40.28
N LYS A 852 -12.54 48.43 -38.95
CA LYS A 852 -13.78 48.12 -38.25
C LYS A 852 -14.82 49.13 -38.73
N LYS A 853 -15.77 48.67 -39.56
CA LYS A 853 -16.97 49.47 -39.85
C LYS A 853 -17.68 49.71 -38.50
N PRO A 854 -18.14 50.94 -38.26
CA PRO A 854 -18.74 51.35 -36.98
C PRO A 854 -19.93 50.48 -36.58
#